data_AF-A0A959AKT2-F1
#
_entry.id   AF-A0A959AKT2-F1
#
_cell.length_a   1.000
_cell.length_b   1.000
_cell.length_c   1.000
_cell.angle_alpha   90.00
_cell.angle_beta   90.00
_cell.angle_gamma   90.00
#
_symmetry.space_group_name_H-M   'P 1'
#
loop_
_entity.id
_entity.type
_entity.pdbx_description
1 polymer ?
#
loop_
_entity_poly.entity_id
_entity_poly.type
_entity_poly.pdbx_seq_one_letter_code
_entity_poly.pdbx_strand_id
1 'polypeptide(L)'
;MKNVLTPITILLLFSQILSAQQAYLSITPQLAKPGETVHFEYDVVNSPLNKAHDAIEVVAMEYTQDQPQTVEAMVNYSGSKISGQFTLGADAKVGMIVFKAGERWDNNGGQGYFIPMHNGSGKVLPQSQAAQAVVYRDWGSLFSLDRKSNVAYNMYSEAFAQNPAILPEFCGPYVNCILSYKRGDEGKTEALAVLDKVVKTPNLSEKDQINIAGLLDRLGAGEKANLLRESMLKTSPSGVYARQKQRRDMRVIRELADLEKAIEKYQEEFAGVSELKDEVSELYFLLGSKAVEAKNWDLVKKAAGKMNAANRASLYNNTAWSFAENDENLDLAGQMAAEATEWAKQEMLYPQTPKPGYLTVKSWDENRRFTFAQYADTYAVILDKRNDPENAAIFQAQAVEITKGEEAEMNERYTGFLEKIKAPDLRYQLEGFIVKGQATSKMKDQFKKLYAAEDKSTAGTEAYLAGLEKIAKANMKKEIASKMLDQPAPSFQLKNLEGNDVSLASLKGKVVVVDFWATWCGPCKASFPGMQQTLNNYEKDPNVAFVFIDSWERGDDKLKNAADFIHGKGYTFNVLMDTDDQVIGSFGVTGIPTKFILDKNGKIRFKSIGFAGSSDALVEELSAMIDLAKEQP
;
A
#
# COMPACT_ATOMS: atom_id res chain seq x y z
N MET A 1 -42.81 27.23 16.27
CA MET A 1 -43.43 26.21 15.40
C MET A 1 -42.31 25.37 14.81
N LYS A 2 -42.31 24.07 15.12
CA LYS A 2 -41.32 23.08 14.70
C LYS A 2 -41.65 22.65 13.27
N ASN A 3 -40.71 22.81 12.32
CA ASN A 3 -40.76 22.06 11.06
C ASN A 3 -39.85 20.85 11.19
N VAL A 4 -40.48 19.73 11.51
CA VAL A 4 -39.92 18.39 11.39
C VAL A 4 -39.93 18.04 9.91
N LEU A 5 -38.76 18.00 9.28
CA LEU A 5 -38.59 17.36 7.98
C LEU A 5 -38.45 15.84 8.22
N THR A 6 -39.39 15.11 7.63
CA THR A 6 -39.62 13.66 7.70
C THR A 6 -38.50 12.82 7.04
N PRO A 7 -38.34 11.53 7.40
CA PRO A 7 -37.22 10.67 6.96
C PRO A 7 -37.45 10.02 5.58
N ILE A 8 -38.08 10.74 4.64
CA ILE A 8 -38.49 10.18 3.33
C ILE A 8 -37.38 10.31 2.29
N THR A 9 -36.41 11.23 2.47
CA THR A 9 -35.35 11.48 1.48
C THR A 9 -34.24 10.41 1.48
N ILE A 10 -34.15 9.56 2.51
CA ILE A 10 -33.06 8.58 2.67
C ILE A 10 -33.40 7.22 2.03
N LEU A 11 -34.69 6.87 1.89
CA LEU A 11 -35.09 5.64 1.18
C LEU A 11 -34.68 5.65 -0.30
N LEU A 12 -34.59 6.83 -0.91
CA LEU A 12 -34.20 7.03 -2.31
C LEU A 12 -32.71 6.75 -2.56
N LEU A 13 -31.84 6.96 -1.57
CA LEU A 13 -30.40 6.69 -1.70
C LEU A 13 -30.13 5.18 -1.70
N PHE A 14 -30.81 4.40 -0.86
CA PHE A 14 -30.67 2.94 -0.87
C PHE A 14 -31.29 2.27 -2.11
N SER A 15 -32.40 2.81 -2.65
CA SER A 15 -32.97 2.30 -3.91
C SER A 15 -32.08 2.57 -5.13
N GLN A 16 -31.32 3.68 -5.14
CA GLN A 16 -30.36 3.94 -6.22
C GLN A 16 -29.09 3.08 -6.11
N ILE A 17 -28.66 2.73 -4.90
CA ILE A 17 -27.50 1.85 -4.67
C ILE A 17 -27.77 0.41 -5.17
N LEU A 18 -28.99 -0.11 -5.02
CA LEU A 18 -29.36 -1.40 -5.64
C LEU A 18 -29.37 -1.34 -7.18
N SER A 19 -29.77 -0.20 -7.76
CA SER A 19 -29.78 -0.04 -9.23
C SER A 19 -28.38 0.12 -9.84
N ALA A 20 -27.41 0.65 -9.08
CA ALA A 20 -26.02 0.81 -9.53
C ALA A 20 -25.21 -0.50 -9.42
N GLN A 21 -25.53 -1.37 -8.45
CA GLN A 21 -24.95 -2.71 -8.35
C GLN A 21 -25.22 -3.59 -9.60
N GLN A 22 -26.19 -3.22 -10.44
CA GLN A 22 -26.81 -4.08 -11.45
C GLN A 22 -26.41 -3.81 -12.92
N ALA A 23 -25.54 -2.84 -13.24
CA ALA A 23 -25.27 -2.52 -14.64
C ALA A 23 -24.51 -3.64 -15.39
N TYR A 24 -23.61 -4.36 -14.71
CA TYR A 24 -22.78 -5.40 -15.31
C TYR A 24 -22.33 -6.49 -14.32
N LEU A 25 -22.87 -6.53 -13.09
CA LEU A 25 -22.64 -7.61 -12.13
C LEU A 25 -23.99 -8.12 -11.59
N SER A 26 -24.17 -9.44 -11.62
CA SER A 26 -25.27 -10.15 -10.96
C SER A 26 -24.72 -11.02 -9.86
N ILE A 27 -25.36 -11.01 -8.69
CA ILE A 27 -25.02 -11.82 -7.52
C ILE A 27 -26.25 -12.60 -7.07
N THR A 28 -26.09 -13.90 -6.80
CA THR A 28 -27.15 -14.78 -6.31
C THR A 28 -26.64 -15.64 -5.15
N PRO A 29 -27.36 -15.76 -4.02
CA PRO A 29 -28.65 -15.13 -3.73
C PRO A 29 -28.52 -13.62 -3.47
N GLN A 30 -29.57 -12.85 -3.78
CA GLN A 30 -29.61 -11.41 -3.47
C GLN A 30 -29.66 -11.14 -1.96
N LEU A 31 -30.24 -12.06 -1.20
CA LEU A 31 -30.38 -11.98 0.26
C LEU A 31 -29.46 -13.01 0.94
N ALA A 32 -28.16 -12.86 0.72
CA ALA A 32 -27.15 -13.78 1.23
C ALA A 32 -27.16 -13.88 2.76
N LYS A 33 -26.91 -15.09 3.27
CA LYS A 33 -26.73 -15.40 4.69
C LYS A 33 -25.33 -15.95 4.96
N PRO A 34 -24.85 -15.89 6.22
CA PRO A 34 -23.59 -16.52 6.59
C PRO A 34 -23.60 -18.02 6.25
N GLY A 35 -22.49 -18.53 5.72
CA GLY A 35 -22.36 -19.93 5.29
C GLY A 35 -22.86 -20.22 3.87
N GLU A 36 -23.48 -19.26 3.17
CA GLU A 36 -24.04 -19.50 1.83
C GLU A 36 -22.99 -19.41 0.71
N THR A 37 -23.22 -20.20 -0.34
CA THR A 37 -22.51 -20.07 -1.61
C THR A 37 -23.11 -18.94 -2.43
N VAL A 38 -22.25 -18.03 -2.84
CA VAL A 38 -22.57 -16.88 -3.67
C VAL A 38 -22.13 -17.17 -5.09
N HIS A 39 -23.06 -17.07 -6.04
CA HIS A 39 -22.81 -17.11 -7.48
C HIS A 39 -22.74 -15.70 -8.02
N PHE A 40 -21.86 -15.47 -9.00
CA PHE A 40 -21.75 -14.19 -9.67
C PHE A 40 -21.66 -14.33 -11.19
N GLU A 41 -22.14 -13.30 -11.89
CA GLU A 41 -21.99 -13.13 -13.33
C GLU A 41 -21.62 -11.68 -13.64
N TYR A 42 -20.51 -11.49 -14.34
CA TYR A 42 -19.90 -10.20 -14.63
C TYR A 42 -19.78 -10.00 -16.14
N ASP A 43 -20.32 -8.90 -16.64
CA ASP A 43 -20.29 -8.48 -18.05
C ASP A 43 -19.08 -7.60 -18.30
N VAL A 44 -18.05 -8.19 -18.90
CA VAL A 44 -16.78 -7.50 -19.17
C VAL A 44 -16.97 -6.35 -20.16
N VAL A 45 -17.86 -6.50 -21.15
CA VAL A 45 -18.01 -5.56 -22.27
C VAL A 45 -18.54 -4.21 -21.80
N ASN A 46 -19.50 -4.25 -20.88
CA ASN A 46 -20.12 -3.05 -20.32
C ASN A 46 -19.46 -2.55 -19.04
N SER A 47 -18.47 -3.29 -18.52
CA SER A 47 -17.74 -2.90 -17.31
C SER A 47 -16.65 -1.84 -17.56
N PRO A 48 -16.16 -1.18 -16.49
CA PRO A 48 -14.95 -0.36 -16.52
C PRO A 48 -13.68 -1.09 -17.00
N LEU A 49 -13.68 -2.44 -17.02
CA LEU A 49 -12.55 -3.26 -17.46
C LEU A 49 -12.61 -3.66 -18.94
N ASN A 50 -13.58 -3.15 -19.72
CA ASN A 50 -13.76 -3.55 -21.12
C ASN A 50 -12.57 -3.26 -22.06
N LYS A 51 -11.66 -2.36 -21.65
CA LYS A 51 -10.42 -2.01 -22.36
C LYS A 51 -9.16 -2.49 -21.63
N ALA A 52 -9.30 -3.36 -20.64
CA ALA A 52 -8.15 -3.95 -19.97
C ALA A 52 -7.38 -4.86 -20.94
N HIS A 53 -6.05 -4.76 -20.90
CA HIS A 53 -5.16 -5.64 -21.66
C HIS A 53 -4.68 -6.83 -20.83
N ASP A 54 -4.61 -6.65 -19.51
CA ASP A 54 -4.29 -7.72 -18.57
C ASP A 54 -5.48 -8.64 -18.34
N ALA A 55 -5.19 -9.88 -17.95
CA ALA A 55 -6.20 -10.81 -17.49
C ALA A 55 -6.92 -10.24 -16.25
N ILE A 56 -8.26 -10.32 -16.27
CA ILE A 56 -9.09 -9.90 -15.14
C ILE A 56 -8.98 -10.96 -14.04
N GLU A 57 -8.54 -10.54 -12.86
CA GLU A 57 -8.54 -11.31 -11.63
C GLU A 57 -9.83 -11.01 -10.84
N VAL A 58 -10.50 -12.07 -10.38
CA VAL A 58 -11.65 -11.97 -9.47
C VAL A 58 -11.14 -12.13 -8.04
N VAL A 59 -11.40 -11.14 -7.19
CA VAL A 59 -11.04 -11.18 -5.78
C VAL A 59 -12.31 -11.20 -4.96
N ALA A 60 -12.61 -12.34 -4.36
CA ALA A 60 -13.67 -12.48 -3.36
C ALA A 60 -13.07 -12.41 -1.96
N MET A 61 -13.79 -11.80 -1.03
CA MET A 61 -13.39 -11.71 0.37
C MET A 61 -14.59 -11.75 1.30
N GLU A 62 -14.30 -12.03 2.56
CA GLU A 62 -15.23 -11.91 3.67
C GLU A 62 -14.59 -11.18 4.84
N TYR A 63 -15.41 -10.59 5.70
CA TYR A 63 -14.99 -10.06 6.98
C TYR A 63 -15.72 -10.83 8.08
N THR A 64 -14.96 -11.54 8.91
CA THR A 64 -15.49 -12.38 10.00
C THR A 64 -15.28 -11.74 11.36
N GLN A 65 -14.07 -11.30 11.70
CA GLN A 65 -13.76 -10.70 13.00
C GLN A 65 -13.00 -9.37 12.88
N ASP A 66 -11.70 -9.43 12.62
CA ASP A 66 -10.80 -8.27 12.76
C ASP A 66 -10.27 -7.73 11.44
N GLN A 67 -10.16 -8.59 10.43
CA GLN A 67 -9.58 -8.24 9.15
C GLN A 67 -10.26 -9.03 8.01
N PRO A 68 -10.31 -8.45 6.80
CA PRO A 68 -10.67 -9.17 5.58
C PRO A 68 -9.90 -10.48 5.40
N GLN A 69 -10.61 -11.51 4.95
CA GLN A 69 -10.07 -12.79 4.49
C GLN A 69 -10.44 -12.97 3.03
N THR A 70 -9.47 -13.27 2.16
CA THR A 70 -9.76 -13.66 0.77
C THR A 70 -10.43 -15.02 0.75
N VAL A 71 -11.50 -15.16 -0.02
CA VAL A 71 -12.20 -16.41 -0.26
C VAL A 71 -11.83 -16.90 -1.66
N GLU A 72 -11.53 -18.19 -1.78
CA GLU A 72 -11.26 -18.77 -3.09
C GLU A 72 -12.53 -18.83 -3.94
N ALA A 73 -12.46 -18.25 -5.13
CA ALA A 73 -13.55 -18.24 -6.10
C ALA A 73 -13.27 -19.23 -7.23
N MET A 74 -14.25 -20.06 -7.56
CA MET A 74 -14.25 -20.85 -8.79
C MET A 74 -14.74 -19.95 -9.92
N VAL A 75 -13.87 -19.68 -10.90
CA VAL A 75 -14.12 -18.69 -11.95
C VAL A 75 -14.07 -19.34 -13.33
N ASN A 76 -15.08 -19.05 -14.15
CA ASN A 76 -15.19 -19.41 -15.55
C ASN A 76 -15.06 -18.15 -16.41
N TYR A 77 -14.08 -18.14 -17.30
CA TYR A 77 -13.85 -17.07 -18.26
C TYR A 77 -14.46 -17.48 -19.62
N SER A 78 -15.43 -16.71 -20.11
CA SER A 78 -16.13 -16.98 -21.38
C SER A 78 -16.28 -15.70 -22.20
N GLY A 79 -15.23 -15.36 -22.94
CA GLY A 79 -15.22 -14.20 -23.83
C GLY A 79 -15.60 -12.89 -23.12
N SER A 80 -16.81 -12.40 -23.38
CA SER A 80 -17.38 -11.17 -22.80
C SER A 80 -17.93 -11.32 -21.38
N LYS A 81 -17.91 -12.52 -20.80
CA LYS A 81 -18.52 -12.81 -19.50
C LYS A 81 -17.54 -13.54 -18.58
N ILE A 82 -17.53 -13.14 -17.32
CA ILE A 82 -16.88 -13.87 -16.23
C ILE A 82 -17.97 -14.34 -15.29
N SER A 83 -18.04 -15.62 -14.98
CA SER A 83 -18.99 -16.14 -13.99
C SER A 83 -18.30 -17.05 -13.01
N GLY A 84 -18.93 -17.30 -11.88
CA GLY A 84 -18.31 -18.15 -10.88
C GLY A 84 -19.10 -18.24 -9.60
N GLN A 85 -18.47 -18.82 -8.59
CA GLN A 85 -19.01 -18.90 -7.25
C GLN A 85 -17.91 -18.95 -6.20
N PHE A 86 -18.27 -18.56 -4.98
CA PHE A 86 -17.45 -18.70 -3.77
C PHE A 86 -18.35 -18.89 -2.57
N THR A 87 -17.84 -19.50 -1.50
CA THR A 87 -18.64 -19.80 -0.30
C THR A 87 -18.18 -18.92 0.86
N LEU A 88 -19.11 -18.18 1.44
CA LEU A 88 -18.86 -17.41 2.65
C LEU A 88 -18.87 -18.33 3.87
N GLY A 89 -18.03 -18.04 4.85
CA GLY A 89 -17.97 -18.76 6.12
C GLY A 89 -19.24 -18.55 6.96
N ALA A 90 -19.49 -19.49 7.88
CA ALA A 90 -20.63 -19.42 8.81
C ALA A 90 -20.60 -18.18 9.73
N ASP A 91 -19.40 -17.64 9.96
CA ASP A 91 -19.18 -16.44 10.78
C ASP A 91 -18.96 -15.17 9.93
N ALA A 92 -19.19 -15.24 8.62
CA ALA A 92 -19.07 -14.08 7.74
C ALA A 92 -20.07 -12.99 8.15
N LYS A 93 -19.56 -11.77 8.40
CA LYS A 93 -20.39 -10.60 8.68
C LYS A 93 -20.72 -9.82 7.42
N VAL A 94 -19.81 -9.77 6.45
CA VAL A 94 -20.05 -9.18 5.13
C VAL A 94 -19.11 -9.83 4.11
N GLY A 95 -19.62 -10.09 2.91
CA GLY A 95 -18.82 -10.48 1.76
C GLY A 95 -18.52 -9.29 0.85
N MET A 96 -17.50 -9.39 0.00
CA MET A 96 -17.26 -8.44 -1.08
C MET A 96 -16.58 -9.14 -2.24
N ILE A 97 -16.93 -8.74 -3.46
CA ILE A 97 -16.24 -9.15 -4.68
C ILE A 97 -15.72 -7.90 -5.40
N VAL A 98 -14.54 -7.98 -5.99
CA VAL A 98 -13.99 -6.94 -6.86
C VAL A 98 -13.26 -7.58 -8.03
N PHE A 99 -13.13 -6.83 -9.12
CA PHE A 99 -12.46 -7.27 -10.34
C PHE A 99 -11.27 -6.35 -10.59
N LYS A 100 -10.12 -6.91 -10.94
CA LYS A 100 -8.94 -6.09 -11.28
C LYS A 100 -8.21 -6.64 -12.49
N ALA A 101 -7.64 -5.77 -13.31
CA ALA A 101 -6.76 -6.14 -14.41
C ALA A 101 -5.54 -5.22 -14.35
N GLY A 102 -4.41 -5.78 -13.94
CA GLY A 102 -3.23 -4.98 -13.57
C GLY A 102 -3.56 -3.99 -12.46
N GLU A 103 -3.32 -2.70 -12.71
CA GLU A 103 -3.65 -1.60 -11.80
C GLU A 103 -5.08 -1.08 -11.95
N ARG A 104 -5.83 -1.53 -12.97
CA ARG A 104 -7.23 -1.12 -13.17
C ARG A 104 -8.15 -1.93 -12.28
N TRP A 105 -9.02 -1.24 -11.57
CA TRP A 105 -10.04 -1.84 -10.71
C TRP A 105 -11.42 -1.56 -11.26
N ASP A 106 -12.26 -2.59 -11.22
CA ASP A 106 -13.68 -2.38 -11.09
C ASP A 106 -14.12 -2.72 -9.66
N ASN A 107 -14.37 -1.65 -8.94
CA ASN A 107 -14.77 -1.64 -7.55
C ASN A 107 -16.03 -0.79 -7.35
N ASN A 108 -16.91 -0.75 -8.36
CA ASN A 108 -18.18 -0.01 -8.31
C ASN A 108 -17.98 1.50 -8.08
N GLY A 109 -17.05 2.13 -8.81
CA GLY A 109 -16.73 3.55 -8.64
C GLY A 109 -16.29 3.90 -7.22
N GLY A 110 -15.47 3.04 -6.62
CA GLY A 110 -14.96 3.20 -5.25
C GLY A 110 -15.93 2.81 -4.13
N GLN A 111 -17.14 2.33 -4.44
CA GLN A 111 -18.12 1.93 -3.42
C GLN A 111 -18.03 0.45 -3.01
N GLY A 112 -17.39 -0.39 -3.82
CA GLY A 112 -17.29 -1.84 -3.64
C GLY A 112 -18.58 -2.59 -4.00
N TYR A 113 -18.44 -3.87 -4.40
CA TYR A 113 -19.57 -4.79 -4.53
C TYR A 113 -19.73 -5.60 -3.24
N PHE A 114 -20.29 -4.94 -2.23
CA PHE A 114 -20.58 -5.57 -0.94
C PHE A 114 -21.77 -6.53 -1.03
N ILE A 115 -21.65 -7.63 -0.31
CA ILE A 115 -22.64 -8.69 -0.15
C ILE A 115 -23.05 -8.69 1.32
N PRO A 116 -24.06 -7.87 1.70
CA PRO A 116 -24.52 -7.79 3.07
C PRO A 116 -25.22 -9.09 3.49
N MET A 117 -25.08 -9.44 4.77
CA MET A 117 -25.69 -10.62 5.37
C MET A 117 -27.09 -10.30 5.88
N HIS A 118 -28.03 -11.19 5.63
CA HIS A 118 -29.45 -11.01 5.94
C HIS A 118 -29.94 -12.00 7.00
N ASN A 119 -30.97 -11.58 7.75
CA ASN A 119 -31.69 -12.49 8.64
C ASN A 119 -32.79 -13.26 7.88
N GLY A 120 -33.50 -14.16 8.58
CA GLY A 120 -34.60 -14.95 8.01
C GLY A 120 -35.78 -14.14 7.46
N SER A 121 -35.91 -12.87 7.83
CA SER A 121 -36.93 -11.94 7.29
C SER A 121 -36.45 -11.12 6.09
N GLY A 122 -35.22 -11.35 5.61
CA GLY A 122 -34.64 -10.61 4.49
C GLY A 122 -34.11 -9.21 4.84
N LYS A 123 -33.97 -8.86 6.12
CA LYS A 123 -33.37 -7.60 6.56
C LYS A 123 -31.87 -7.76 6.74
N VAL A 124 -31.09 -6.76 6.30
CA VAL A 124 -29.64 -6.69 6.56
C VAL A 124 -29.37 -6.72 8.07
N LEU A 125 -28.42 -7.56 8.48
CA LEU A 125 -27.97 -7.68 9.85
C LEU A 125 -27.19 -6.43 10.28
N PRO A 126 -27.44 -5.85 11.46
CA PRO A 126 -26.70 -4.68 11.94
C PRO A 126 -25.18 -4.88 11.96
N GLN A 127 -24.70 -6.06 12.36
CA GLN A 127 -23.28 -6.40 12.33
C GLN A 127 -22.71 -6.45 10.91
N SER A 128 -23.54 -6.74 9.90
CA SER A 128 -23.11 -6.70 8.50
C SER A 128 -22.86 -5.28 8.04
N GLN A 129 -23.74 -4.36 8.41
CA GLN A 129 -23.59 -2.94 8.09
C GLN A 129 -22.38 -2.32 8.81
N ALA A 130 -22.16 -2.66 10.09
CA ALA A 130 -20.95 -2.24 10.80
C ALA A 130 -19.67 -2.83 10.20
N ALA A 131 -19.68 -4.11 9.80
CA ALA A 131 -18.54 -4.74 9.14
C ALA A 131 -18.26 -4.14 7.74
N GLN A 132 -19.31 -3.81 6.98
CA GLN A 132 -19.17 -3.09 5.71
C GLN A 132 -18.47 -1.74 5.92
N ALA A 133 -18.79 -1.00 6.99
CA ALA A 133 -18.12 0.25 7.31
C ALA A 133 -16.62 0.06 7.61
N VAL A 134 -16.25 -1.02 8.31
CA VAL A 134 -14.84 -1.40 8.56
C VAL A 134 -14.12 -1.66 7.24
N VAL A 135 -14.68 -2.55 6.40
CA VAL A 135 -14.05 -2.92 5.12
C VAL A 135 -13.95 -1.72 4.19
N TYR A 136 -15.02 -0.92 4.08
CA TYR A 136 -15.07 0.25 3.21
C TYR A 136 -14.05 1.32 3.60
N ARG A 137 -13.89 1.63 4.90
CA ARG A 137 -13.02 2.73 5.35
C ARG A 137 -11.59 2.28 5.67
N ASP A 138 -11.46 1.27 6.53
CA ASP A 138 -10.16 0.88 7.10
C ASP A 138 -9.37 0.00 6.15
N TRP A 139 -10.06 -0.89 5.45
CA TRP A 139 -9.45 -1.83 4.52
C TRP A 139 -9.67 -1.46 3.05
N GLY A 140 -10.40 -0.38 2.78
CA GLY A 140 -10.77 -0.01 1.41
C GLY A 140 -9.59 0.31 0.51
N SER A 141 -8.42 0.65 1.07
CA SER A 141 -7.20 0.85 0.27
C SER A 141 -6.72 -0.41 -0.43
N LEU A 142 -6.98 -1.60 0.14
CA LEU A 142 -6.66 -2.87 -0.52
C LEU A 142 -7.47 -3.11 -1.79
N PHE A 143 -8.58 -2.40 -1.95
CA PHE A 143 -9.56 -2.58 -3.04
C PHE A 143 -9.84 -1.27 -3.79
N SER A 144 -8.97 -0.27 -3.62
CA SER A 144 -9.07 1.05 -4.25
C SER A 144 -10.39 1.80 -3.98
N LEU A 145 -11.04 1.57 -2.82
CA LEU A 145 -12.31 2.21 -2.45
C LEU A 145 -12.15 3.70 -2.09
N ASP A 146 -13.25 4.44 -2.13
CA ASP A 146 -13.35 5.87 -1.82
C ASP A 146 -13.08 6.19 -0.34
N ARG A 147 -13.42 5.25 0.57
CA ARG A 147 -13.16 5.33 2.02
C ARG A 147 -13.71 6.58 2.72
N LYS A 148 -14.82 7.14 2.24
CA LYS A 148 -15.44 8.36 2.80
C LYS A 148 -15.90 8.15 4.24
N SER A 149 -15.34 8.93 5.17
CA SER A 149 -15.58 8.72 6.61
C SER A 149 -17.02 9.01 7.04
N ASN A 150 -17.71 9.95 6.37
CA ASN A 150 -19.13 10.23 6.61
C ASN A 150 -20.04 9.05 6.20
N VAL A 151 -19.72 8.36 5.10
CA VAL A 151 -20.45 7.15 4.66
C VAL A 151 -20.31 6.04 5.68
N ALA A 152 -19.08 5.75 6.11
CA ALA A 152 -18.82 4.75 7.14
C ALA A 152 -19.46 5.12 8.50
N TYR A 153 -19.41 6.40 8.89
CA TYR A 153 -20.04 6.88 10.12
C TYR A 153 -21.55 6.68 10.12
N ASN A 154 -22.23 6.92 9.00
CA ASN A 154 -23.67 6.68 8.86
C ASN A 154 -23.99 5.19 8.96
N MET A 155 -23.20 4.32 8.31
CA MET A 155 -23.36 2.87 8.43
C MET A 155 -23.24 2.39 9.89
N TYR A 156 -22.25 2.88 10.63
CA TYR A 156 -22.13 2.59 12.07
C TYR A 156 -23.32 3.12 12.88
N SER A 157 -23.72 4.37 12.65
CA SER A 157 -24.81 5.01 13.37
C SER A 157 -26.12 4.23 13.21
N GLU A 158 -26.43 3.80 12.00
CA GLU A 158 -27.61 2.98 11.69
C GLU A 158 -27.51 1.58 12.31
N ALA A 159 -26.34 0.94 12.24
CA ALA A 159 -26.11 -0.37 12.83
C ALA A 159 -26.30 -0.35 14.36
N PHE A 160 -25.71 0.62 15.05
CA PHE A 160 -25.80 0.74 16.52
C PHE A 160 -27.17 1.22 17.00
N ALA A 161 -27.90 1.99 16.19
CA ALA A 161 -29.29 2.31 16.49
C ALA A 161 -30.19 1.06 16.45
N GLN A 162 -29.92 0.12 15.53
CA GLN A 162 -30.66 -1.13 15.40
C GLN A 162 -30.25 -2.17 16.45
N ASN A 163 -28.97 -2.26 16.78
CA ASN A 163 -28.46 -3.17 17.78
C ASN A 163 -27.28 -2.54 18.55
N PRO A 164 -27.50 -1.92 19.72
CA PRO A 164 -26.42 -1.35 20.52
C PRO A 164 -25.43 -2.39 21.06
N ALA A 165 -25.80 -3.68 21.10
CA ALA A 165 -24.97 -4.73 21.71
C ALA A 165 -23.73 -5.09 20.89
N ILE A 166 -23.70 -4.75 19.60
CA ILE A 166 -22.53 -4.99 18.73
C ILE A 166 -21.48 -3.87 18.84
N LEU A 167 -21.76 -2.77 19.53
CA LEU A 167 -20.82 -1.65 19.66
C LEU A 167 -19.43 -2.05 20.20
N PRO A 168 -19.28 -2.91 21.24
CA PRO A 168 -17.97 -3.30 21.75
C PRO A 168 -17.06 -3.91 20.68
N GLU A 169 -17.61 -4.79 19.84
CA GLU A 169 -16.88 -5.48 18.77
C GLU A 169 -16.35 -4.52 17.69
N PHE A 170 -17.06 -3.42 17.43
CA PHE A 170 -16.70 -2.43 16.42
C PHE A 170 -16.15 -1.13 17.03
N CYS A 171 -15.85 -1.11 18.32
CA CYS A 171 -15.51 0.12 19.05
C CYS A 171 -14.30 0.84 18.46
N GLY A 172 -13.20 0.11 18.25
CA GLY A 172 -11.96 0.67 17.70
C GLY A 172 -12.15 1.30 16.32
N PRO A 173 -12.64 0.53 15.33
CA PRO A 173 -13.00 1.07 14.03
C PRO A 173 -14.00 2.24 14.09
N TYR A 174 -15.01 2.19 14.95
CA TYR A 174 -15.97 3.31 15.04
C TYR A 174 -15.34 4.58 15.60
N VAL A 175 -14.55 4.49 16.66
CA VAL A 175 -13.83 5.63 17.25
C VAL A 175 -12.86 6.26 16.24
N ASN A 176 -12.13 5.44 15.47
CA ASN A 176 -11.31 5.95 14.36
C ASN A 176 -12.17 6.65 13.29
N CYS A 177 -13.39 6.17 13.02
CA CYS A 177 -14.35 6.82 12.11
C CYS A 177 -14.71 8.22 12.58
N ILE A 178 -15.09 8.34 13.86
CA ILE A 178 -15.51 9.58 14.49
C ILE A 178 -14.40 10.62 14.35
N LEU A 179 -13.17 10.24 14.70
CA LEU A 179 -12.04 11.16 14.68
C LEU A 179 -11.61 11.57 13.27
N SER A 180 -11.89 10.73 12.28
CA SER A 180 -11.66 11.04 10.86
C SER A 180 -12.75 11.93 10.27
N TYR A 181 -14.01 11.72 10.66
CA TYR A 181 -15.16 12.46 10.16
C TYR A 181 -15.38 13.80 10.88
N LYS A 182 -15.40 13.77 12.21
CA LYS A 182 -15.61 14.93 13.09
C LYS A 182 -14.28 15.35 13.70
N ARG A 183 -13.65 16.37 13.12
CA ARG A 183 -12.34 16.84 13.58
C ARG A 183 -12.46 17.74 14.82
N GLY A 184 -11.37 17.86 15.56
CA GLY A 184 -11.28 18.72 16.75
C GLY A 184 -12.06 18.19 17.96
N ASP A 185 -12.54 19.10 18.79
CA ASP A 185 -13.12 18.78 20.09
C ASP A 185 -14.44 18.02 20.01
N GLU A 186 -15.24 18.22 18.95
CA GLU A 186 -16.52 17.51 18.77
C GLU A 186 -16.27 16.00 18.66
N GLY A 187 -15.44 15.58 17.70
CA GLY A 187 -15.16 14.15 17.51
C GLY A 187 -14.39 13.55 18.68
N LYS A 188 -13.49 14.31 19.32
CA LYS A 188 -12.82 13.88 20.55
C LYS A 188 -13.82 13.58 21.67
N THR A 189 -14.80 14.47 21.86
CA THR A 189 -15.83 14.32 22.90
C THR A 189 -16.71 13.11 22.64
N GLU A 190 -17.16 12.93 21.40
CA GLU A 190 -17.97 11.77 21.01
C GLU A 190 -17.19 10.46 21.14
N ALA A 191 -15.93 10.43 20.67
CA ALA A 191 -15.07 9.26 20.79
C ALA A 191 -14.86 8.84 22.25
N LEU A 192 -14.59 9.79 23.15
CA LEU A 192 -14.45 9.51 24.58
C LEU A 192 -15.74 8.97 25.19
N ALA A 193 -16.90 9.50 24.80
CA ALA A 193 -18.20 9.02 25.27
C ALA A 193 -18.46 7.56 24.83
N VAL A 194 -18.06 7.20 23.61
CA VAL A 194 -18.13 5.81 23.12
C VAL A 194 -17.22 4.89 23.95
N LEU A 195 -15.96 5.28 24.18
CA LEU A 195 -15.01 4.48 24.95
C LEU A 195 -15.48 4.27 26.40
N ASP A 196 -16.00 5.33 27.05
CA ASP A 196 -16.53 5.29 28.41
C ASP A 196 -17.77 4.38 28.54
N LYS A 197 -18.51 4.20 27.46
CA LYS A 197 -19.64 3.26 27.40
C LYS A 197 -19.14 1.84 27.25
N VAL A 198 -18.22 1.58 26.32
CA VAL A 198 -17.75 0.23 25.99
C VAL A 198 -16.91 -0.38 27.11
N VAL A 199 -16.09 0.41 27.81
CA VAL A 199 -15.27 -0.09 28.93
C VAL A 199 -16.11 -0.67 30.10
N LYS A 200 -17.41 -0.33 30.16
CA LYS A 200 -18.35 -0.83 31.17
C LYS A 200 -19.05 -2.13 30.75
N THR A 201 -18.81 -2.62 29.53
CA THR A 201 -19.40 -3.87 29.04
C THR A 201 -18.79 -5.06 29.78
N PRO A 202 -19.60 -5.98 30.35
CA PRO A 202 -19.09 -7.19 30.98
C PRO A 202 -18.33 -8.09 29.99
N ASN A 203 -17.33 -8.82 30.49
CA ASN A 203 -16.57 -9.83 29.73
C ASN A 203 -15.91 -9.30 28.45
N LEU A 204 -15.53 -8.01 28.43
CA LEU A 204 -14.80 -7.42 27.33
C LEU A 204 -13.46 -8.16 27.12
N SER A 205 -13.15 -8.53 25.88
CA SER A 205 -11.92 -9.28 25.58
C SER A 205 -10.67 -8.47 25.96
N GLU A 206 -9.59 -9.16 26.33
CA GLU A 206 -8.32 -8.48 26.65
C GLU A 206 -7.82 -7.64 25.46
N LYS A 207 -8.00 -8.15 24.23
CA LYS A 207 -7.67 -7.43 23.00
C LYS A 207 -8.43 -6.11 22.88
N ASP A 208 -9.73 -6.10 23.15
CA ASP A 208 -10.54 -4.88 23.11
C ASP A 208 -10.13 -3.90 24.20
N GLN A 209 -9.81 -4.39 25.39
CA GLN A 209 -9.30 -3.55 26.48
C GLN A 209 -7.96 -2.90 26.12
N ILE A 210 -7.04 -3.64 25.49
CA ILE A 210 -5.76 -3.09 24.97
C ILE A 210 -6.03 -1.99 23.95
N ASN A 211 -6.92 -2.24 22.99
CA ASN A 211 -7.29 -1.27 21.95
C ASN A 211 -7.88 0.01 22.55
N ILE A 212 -8.81 -0.12 23.50
CA ILE A 212 -9.44 1.01 24.20
C ILE A 212 -8.41 1.81 24.99
N ALA A 213 -7.49 1.16 25.72
CA ALA A 213 -6.43 1.86 26.45
C ALA A 213 -5.55 2.71 25.51
N GLY A 214 -5.20 2.18 24.33
CA GLY A 214 -4.46 2.95 23.31
C GLY A 214 -5.24 4.14 22.76
N LEU A 215 -6.55 3.98 22.53
CA LEU A 215 -7.42 5.08 22.07
C LEU A 215 -7.58 6.17 23.14
N LEU A 216 -7.72 5.79 24.41
CA LEU A 216 -7.79 6.72 25.54
C LEU A 216 -6.52 7.57 25.65
N ASP A 217 -5.33 6.97 25.53
CA ASP A 217 -4.07 7.71 25.51
C ASP A 217 -4.04 8.74 24.37
N ARG A 218 -4.40 8.31 23.15
CA ARG A 218 -4.43 9.19 21.96
C ARG A 218 -5.39 10.37 22.12
N LEU A 219 -6.42 10.21 22.95
CA LEU A 219 -7.41 11.25 23.25
C LEU A 219 -7.08 12.04 24.53
N GLY A 220 -5.90 11.85 25.12
CA GLY A 220 -5.47 12.57 26.33
C GLY A 220 -6.14 12.09 27.61
N ALA A 221 -6.75 10.90 27.63
CA ALA A 221 -7.40 10.28 28.78
C ALA A 221 -6.49 9.20 29.43
N GLY A 222 -5.22 9.53 29.64
CA GLY A 222 -4.20 8.57 30.09
C GLY A 222 -4.46 7.93 31.46
N GLU A 223 -5.12 8.66 32.39
CA GLU A 223 -5.51 8.10 33.69
C GLU A 223 -6.49 6.93 33.53
N LYS A 224 -7.51 7.07 32.66
CA LYS A 224 -8.46 6.00 32.35
C LYS A 224 -7.77 4.82 31.65
N ALA A 225 -6.84 5.10 30.75
CA ALA A 225 -6.05 4.06 30.09
C ALA A 225 -5.22 3.25 31.09
N ASN A 226 -4.60 3.92 32.07
CA ASN A 226 -3.80 3.28 33.11
C ASN A 226 -4.64 2.41 34.04
N LEU A 227 -5.81 2.88 34.47
CA LEU A 227 -6.74 2.05 35.26
C LEU A 227 -7.13 0.77 34.52
N LEU A 228 -7.39 0.84 33.22
CA LEU A 228 -7.72 -0.32 32.40
C LEU A 228 -6.53 -1.31 32.31
N ARG A 229 -5.31 -0.80 32.16
CA ARG A 229 -4.08 -1.59 32.13
C ARG A 229 -3.78 -2.28 33.46
N GLU A 230 -3.96 -1.57 34.57
CA GLU A 230 -3.82 -2.14 35.91
C GLU A 230 -4.84 -3.25 36.15
N SER A 231 -6.07 -3.06 35.69
CA SER A 231 -7.10 -4.10 35.72
C SER A 231 -6.66 -5.35 34.93
N MET A 232 -6.21 -5.20 33.68
CA MET A 232 -5.74 -6.33 32.87
C MET A 232 -4.57 -7.09 33.53
N LEU A 233 -3.59 -6.37 34.09
CA LEU A 233 -2.46 -6.98 34.80
C LEU A 233 -2.91 -7.78 36.03
N LYS A 234 -3.98 -7.33 36.71
CA LYS A 234 -4.53 -8.00 37.89
C LYS A 234 -5.35 -9.23 37.51
N THR A 235 -6.17 -9.15 36.46
CA THR A 235 -7.08 -10.23 36.05
C THR A 235 -6.42 -11.28 35.18
N SER A 236 -5.38 -10.90 34.45
CA SER A 236 -4.69 -11.75 33.46
C SER A 236 -3.18 -11.49 33.53
N PRO A 237 -2.50 -11.91 34.62
CA PRO A 237 -1.07 -11.64 34.81
C PRO A 237 -0.18 -12.29 33.73
N SER A 238 -0.65 -13.35 33.07
CA SER A 238 -0.01 -13.96 31.90
C SER A 238 -0.70 -13.64 30.57
N GLY A 239 -1.62 -12.67 30.58
CA GLY A 239 -2.40 -12.23 29.44
C GLY A 239 -1.56 -11.50 28.38
N VAL A 240 -2.20 -11.22 27.24
CA VAL A 240 -1.60 -10.54 26.09
C VAL A 240 -0.99 -9.20 26.50
N TYR A 241 -1.66 -8.41 27.35
CA TYR A 241 -1.16 -7.10 27.74
C TYR A 241 0.09 -7.19 28.62
N ALA A 242 0.10 -8.11 29.60
CA ALA A 242 1.26 -8.32 30.46
C ALA A 242 2.50 -8.70 29.64
N ARG A 243 2.32 -9.61 28.68
CA ARG A 243 3.35 -10.03 27.73
C ARG A 243 3.82 -8.89 26.82
N GLN A 244 2.90 -8.14 26.21
CA GLN A 244 3.23 -6.97 25.39
C GLN A 244 4.01 -5.90 26.18
N LYS A 245 3.62 -5.66 27.43
CA LYS A 245 4.33 -4.73 28.32
C LYS A 245 5.77 -5.19 28.54
N GLN A 246 5.99 -6.44 28.94
CA GLN A 246 7.35 -6.96 29.16
C GLN A 246 8.21 -6.90 27.90
N ARG A 247 7.66 -7.31 26.74
CA ARG A 247 8.37 -7.22 25.45
C ARG A 247 8.72 -5.77 25.08
N ARG A 248 7.83 -4.81 25.36
CA ARG A 248 8.11 -3.38 25.16
C ARG A 248 9.22 -2.88 26.08
N ASP A 249 9.19 -3.26 27.36
CA ASP A 249 10.19 -2.86 28.34
C ASP A 249 11.58 -3.43 27.99
N MET A 250 11.65 -4.59 27.33
CA MET A 250 12.91 -5.14 26.81
C MET A 250 13.53 -4.34 25.65
N ARG A 251 12.73 -3.62 24.86
CA ARG A 251 13.25 -2.84 23.71
C ARG A 251 14.21 -1.73 24.13
N VAL A 252 14.06 -1.22 25.36
CA VAL A 252 14.90 -0.15 25.91
C VAL A 252 16.14 -0.66 26.66
N ILE A 253 16.27 -1.98 26.85
CA ILE A 253 17.47 -2.57 27.45
C ILE A 253 18.65 -2.39 26.48
N ARG A 254 19.74 -1.81 26.98
CA ARG A 254 20.96 -1.53 26.21
C ARG A 254 21.98 -2.65 26.35
N GLU A 255 22.20 -3.12 27.57
CA GLU A 255 23.16 -4.18 27.86
C GLU A 255 22.67 -5.52 27.31
N LEU A 256 23.44 -6.11 26.40
CA LEU A 256 23.06 -7.34 25.68
C LEU A 256 22.85 -8.51 26.63
N ALA A 257 23.69 -8.64 27.66
CA ALA A 257 23.57 -9.69 28.67
C ALA A 257 22.28 -9.56 29.50
N ASP A 258 21.84 -8.33 29.78
CA ASP A 258 20.61 -8.10 30.53
C ASP A 258 19.38 -8.34 29.65
N LEU A 259 19.46 -7.99 28.36
CA LEU A 259 18.40 -8.32 27.40
C LEU A 259 18.27 -9.83 27.25
N GLU A 260 19.38 -10.56 27.08
CA GLU A 260 19.36 -12.01 26.99
C GLU A 260 18.70 -12.65 28.22
N LYS A 261 19.12 -12.26 29.44
CA LYS A 261 18.50 -12.73 30.69
C LYS A 261 17.01 -12.40 30.76
N ALA A 262 16.60 -11.22 30.29
CA ALA A 262 15.20 -10.82 30.27
C ALA A 262 14.38 -11.72 29.33
N ILE A 263 14.93 -12.11 28.18
CA ILE A 263 14.30 -13.03 27.23
C ILE A 263 14.18 -14.44 27.82
N GLU A 264 15.25 -14.94 28.45
CA GLU A 264 15.23 -16.24 29.13
C GLU A 264 14.16 -16.28 30.23
N LYS A 265 14.11 -15.24 31.07
CA LYS A 265 13.07 -15.11 32.09
C LYS A 265 11.67 -15.05 31.50
N TYR A 266 11.46 -14.30 30.42
CA TYR A 266 10.17 -14.21 29.74
C TYR A 266 9.70 -15.57 29.22
N GLN A 267 10.61 -16.34 28.63
CA GLN A 267 10.32 -17.68 28.14
C GLN A 267 9.91 -18.62 29.29
N GLU A 268 10.59 -18.56 30.43
CA GLU A 268 10.25 -19.33 31.62
C GLU A 268 8.89 -18.91 32.21
N GLU A 269 8.65 -17.61 32.32
CA GLU A 269 7.43 -17.04 32.92
C GLU A 269 6.16 -17.40 32.12
N PHE A 270 6.28 -17.52 30.79
CA PHE A 270 5.12 -17.72 29.89
C PHE A 270 5.12 -19.07 29.16
N ALA A 271 5.89 -20.06 29.61
CA ALA A 271 6.11 -21.36 28.95
C ALA A 271 4.85 -22.13 28.48
N GLY A 272 3.67 -21.85 29.04
CA GLY A 272 2.40 -22.48 28.67
C GLY A 272 1.56 -21.75 27.61
N VAL A 273 2.05 -20.65 27.03
CA VAL A 273 1.30 -19.82 26.06
C VAL A 273 1.54 -20.30 24.63
N SER A 274 0.48 -20.46 23.84
CA SER A 274 0.52 -20.93 22.44
C SER A 274 1.37 -20.05 21.53
N GLU A 275 1.26 -18.72 21.68
CA GLU A 275 1.97 -17.75 20.83
C GLU A 275 3.44 -17.58 21.23
N LEU A 276 3.88 -18.17 22.35
CA LEU A 276 5.18 -17.87 22.96
C LEU A 276 6.34 -18.12 22.01
N LYS A 277 6.25 -19.15 21.17
CA LYS A 277 7.32 -19.51 20.24
C LYS A 277 7.66 -18.36 19.29
N ASP A 278 6.65 -17.69 18.73
CA ASP A 278 6.86 -16.58 17.82
C ASP A 278 7.26 -15.31 18.58
N GLU A 279 6.68 -15.06 19.75
CA GLU A 279 7.07 -13.94 20.61
C GLU A 279 8.55 -14.03 21.05
N VAL A 280 9.02 -15.22 21.41
CA VAL A 280 10.42 -15.49 21.77
C VAL A 280 11.34 -15.35 20.55
N SER A 281 10.90 -15.84 19.38
CA SER A 281 11.63 -15.65 18.12
C SER A 281 11.84 -14.17 17.79
N GLU A 282 10.82 -13.33 17.96
CA GLU A 282 10.92 -11.86 17.79
C GLU A 282 11.88 -11.21 18.80
N LEU A 283 11.86 -11.66 20.05
CA LEU A 283 12.77 -11.16 21.08
C LEU A 283 14.23 -11.53 20.79
N TYR A 284 14.49 -12.75 20.32
CA TYR A 284 15.83 -13.12 19.86
C TYR A 284 16.22 -12.39 18.58
N PHE A 285 15.28 -12.07 17.69
CA PHE A 285 15.55 -11.19 16.55
C PHE A 285 16.03 -9.80 17.00
N LEU A 286 15.40 -9.21 18.02
CA LEU A 286 15.84 -7.96 18.65
C LEU A 286 17.26 -8.09 19.24
N LEU A 287 17.53 -9.15 20.02
CA LEU A 287 18.85 -9.40 20.59
C LEU A 287 19.92 -9.57 19.51
N GLY A 288 19.62 -10.36 18.48
CA GLY A 288 20.49 -10.58 17.33
C GLY A 288 20.79 -9.29 16.58
N SER A 289 19.78 -8.46 16.33
CA SER A 289 19.97 -7.15 15.66
C SER A 289 20.87 -6.21 16.47
N LYS A 290 20.67 -6.12 17.79
CA LYS A 290 21.56 -5.33 18.67
C LYS A 290 22.96 -5.92 18.76
N ALA A 291 23.09 -7.25 18.71
CA ALA A 291 24.38 -7.92 18.67
C ALA A 291 25.15 -7.62 17.37
N VAL A 292 24.46 -7.48 16.23
CA VAL A 292 25.05 -7.02 14.96
C VAL A 292 25.62 -5.61 15.10
N GLU A 293 24.84 -4.67 15.67
CA GLU A 293 25.30 -3.29 15.92
C GLU A 293 26.55 -3.27 16.82
N ALA A 294 26.60 -4.15 17.82
CA ALA A 294 27.74 -4.31 18.73
C ALA A 294 28.90 -5.14 18.16
N LYS A 295 28.80 -5.62 16.91
CA LYS A 295 29.75 -6.54 16.26
C LYS A 295 30.04 -7.82 17.07
N ASN A 296 29.07 -8.31 17.83
CA ASN A 296 29.17 -9.52 18.66
C ASN A 296 28.63 -10.75 17.92
N TRP A 297 29.46 -11.34 17.06
CA TRP A 297 29.05 -12.40 16.13
C TRP A 297 28.68 -13.74 16.79
N ASP A 298 29.30 -14.06 17.93
CA ASP A 298 28.95 -15.27 18.69
C ASP A 298 27.53 -15.15 19.25
N LEU A 299 27.16 -13.97 19.75
CA LEU A 299 25.80 -13.72 20.21
C LEU A 299 24.79 -13.67 19.06
N VAL A 300 25.16 -13.15 17.88
CA VAL A 300 24.31 -13.24 16.68
C VAL A 300 23.98 -14.70 16.35
N LYS A 301 24.99 -15.58 16.30
CA LYS A 301 24.79 -17.02 16.05
C LYS A 301 23.95 -17.68 17.15
N LYS A 302 24.21 -17.37 18.42
CA LYS A 302 23.44 -17.88 19.56
C LYS A 302 21.97 -17.48 19.46
N ALA A 303 21.68 -16.20 19.20
CA ALA A 303 20.33 -15.68 19.07
C ALA A 303 19.61 -16.29 17.86
N ALA A 304 20.28 -16.38 16.70
CA ALA A 304 19.75 -16.99 15.49
C ALA A 304 19.31 -18.45 15.70
N GLY A 305 20.06 -19.22 16.50
CA GLY A 305 19.70 -20.60 16.87
C GLY A 305 18.42 -20.73 17.71
N LYS A 306 17.86 -19.62 18.22
CA LYS A 306 16.63 -19.56 19.01
C LYS A 306 15.42 -19.03 18.23
N MET A 307 15.61 -18.62 16.98
CA MET A 307 14.56 -18.04 16.13
C MET A 307 13.84 -19.11 15.30
N ASN A 308 12.62 -18.81 14.87
CA ASN A 308 12.01 -19.49 13.74
C ASN A 308 12.80 -19.22 12.44
N ALA A 309 12.60 -20.05 11.42
CA ALA A 309 13.42 -20.01 10.21
C ALA A 309 13.30 -18.69 9.44
N ALA A 310 12.10 -18.09 9.40
CA ALA A 310 11.85 -16.81 8.73
C ALA A 310 12.61 -15.65 9.38
N ASN A 311 12.53 -15.51 10.71
CA ASN A 311 13.26 -14.47 11.44
C ASN A 311 14.78 -14.66 11.33
N ARG A 312 15.25 -15.91 11.37
CA ARG A 312 16.66 -16.24 11.21
C ARG A 312 17.18 -15.84 9.82
N ALA A 313 16.47 -16.23 8.76
CA ALA A 313 16.82 -15.89 7.39
C ALA A 313 16.83 -14.38 7.16
N SER A 314 15.84 -13.66 7.69
CA SER A 314 15.78 -12.20 7.63
C SER A 314 16.96 -11.53 8.35
N LEU A 315 17.30 -11.96 9.56
CA LEU A 315 18.46 -11.44 10.29
C LEU A 315 19.76 -11.68 9.51
N TYR A 316 19.94 -12.90 9.00
CA TYR A 316 21.14 -13.28 8.26
C TYR A 316 21.26 -12.53 6.94
N ASN A 317 20.18 -12.39 6.16
CA ASN A 317 20.22 -11.62 4.93
C ASN A 317 20.60 -10.15 5.18
N ASN A 318 19.95 -9.50 6.15
CA ASN A 318 20.22 -8.10 6.46
C ASN A 318 21.65 -7.88 6.95
N THR A 319 22.16 -8.80 7.78
CA THR A 319 23.54 -8.76 8.27
C THR A 319 24.54 -8.97 7.12
N ALA A 320 24.26 -9.95 6.26
CA ALA A 320 25.11 -10.27 5.12
C ALA A 320 25.16 -9.12 4.10
N TRP A 321 24.03 -8.45 3.85
CA TRP A 321 23.97 -7.25 3.02
C TRP A 321 24.85 -6.13 3.58
N SER A 322 24.71 -5.81 4.88
CA SER A 322 25.54 -4.79 5.55
C SER A 322 27.04 -5.12 5.45
N PHE A 323 27.41 -6.39 5.62
CA PHE A 323 28.79 -6.86 5.42
C PHE A 323 29.26 -6.69 3.97
N ALA A 324 28.41 -7.01 3.00
CA ALA A 324 28.73 -6.85 1.60
C ALA A 324 28.95 -5.37 1.24
N GLU A 325 28.12 -4.45 1.74
CA GLU A 325 28.26 -3.02 1.51
C GLU A 325 29.57 -2.45 2.08
N ASN A 326 30.02 -2.96 3.22
CA ASN A 326 31.20 -2.46 3.93
C ASN A 326 32.48 -3.28 3.68
N ASP A 327 32.44 -4.30 2.82
CA ASP A 327 33.55 -5.25 2.59
C ASP A 327 34.07 -5.92 3.89
N GLU A 328 33.15 -6.19 4.84
CA GLU A 328 33.47 -6.80 6.14
C GLU A 328 33.11 -8.29 6.17
N ASN A 329 33.95 -9.13 6.78
CA ASN A 329 33.66 -10.54 7.11
C ASN A 329 33.01 -11.37 5.97
N LEU A 330 33.50 -11.23 4.73
CA LEU A 330 32.85 -11.80 3.54
C LEU A 330 32.60 -13.32 3.60
N ASP A 331 33.44 -14.10 4.29
CA ASP A 331 33.19 -15.53 4.47
C ASP A 331 31.99 -15.81 5.37
N LEU A 332 31.82 -15.05 6.46
CA LEU A 332 30.65 -15.15 7.32
C LEU A 332 29.40 -14.61 6.61
N ALA A 333 29.54 -13.51 5.86
CA ALA A 333 28.48 -12.97 5.03
C ALA A 333 27.98 -14.02 4.03
N GLY A 334 28.91 -14.74 3.38
CA GLY A 334 28.60 -15.80 2.43
C GLY A 334 27.82 -16.96 3.06
N GLN A 335 28.19 -17.38 4.27
CA GLN A 335 27.46 -18.42 5.01
C GLN A 335 26.03 -17.95 5.38
N MET A 336 25.90 -16.73 5.91
CA MET A 336 24.62 -16.15 6.30
C MET A 336 23.68 -15.97 5.10
N ALA A 337 24.19 -15.38 4.00
CA ALA A 337 23.42 -15.18 2.79
C ALA A 337 23.01 -16.51 2.16
N ALA A 338 23.92 -17.48 2.03
CA ALA A 338 23.58 -18.80 1.49
C ALA A 338 22.44 -19.48 2.26
N GLU A 339 22.48 -19.45 3.60
CA GLU A 339 21.41 -20.03 4.42
C GLU A 339 20.08 -19.29 4.24
N ALA A 340 20.12 -17.95 4.22
CA ALA A 340 18.92 -17.15 4.02
C ALA A 340 18.29 -17.40 2.64
N THR A 341 19.10 -17.38 1.58
CA THR A 341 18.68 -17.63 0.20
C THR A 341 18.09 -19.02 0.04
N GLU A 342 18.69 -20.05 0.64
CA GLU A 342 18.15 -21.41 0.59
C GLU A 342 16.82 -21.50 1.33
N TRP A 343 16.68 -20.88 2.51
CA TRP A 343 15.38 -20.81 3.19
C TRP A 343 14.32 -20.13 2.31
N ALA A 344 14.63 -18.97 1.72
CA ALA A 344 13.67 -18.25 0.88
C ALA A 344 13.28 -19.06 -0.36
N LYS A 345 14.20 -19.84 -0.93
CA LYS A 345 13.94 -20.76 -2.03
C LYS A 345 12.98 -21.87 -1.61
N GLN A 346 13.20 -22.47 -0.44
CA GLN A 346 12.30 -23.50 0.11
C GLN A 346 10.91 -22.93 0.41
N GLU A 347 10.84 -21.73 0.97
CA GLU A 347 9.56 -21.05 1.27
C GLU A 347 8.81 -20.63 -0.01
N MET A 348 9.54 -20.30 -1.08
CA MET A 348 8.97 -20.05 -2.41
C MET A 348 8.37 -21.32 -3.03
N LEU A 349 9.08 -22.47 -2.94
CA LEU A 349 8.66 -23.74 -3.57
C LEU A 349 7.67 -24.54 -2.73
N TYR A 350 7.82 -24.52 -1.42
CA TYR A 350 7.11 -25.34 -0.43
C TYR A 350 6.74 -24.50 0.80
N PRO A 351 5.83 -23.52 0.66
CA PRO A 351 5.54 -22.55 1.71
C PRO A 351 5.12 -23.22 3.02
N GLN A 352 5.80 -22.86 4.10
CA GLN A 352 5.50 -23.29 5.47
C GLN A 352 4.81 -22.18 6.28
N THR A 353 5.00 -20.91 5.90
CA THR A 353 4.35 -19.80 6.59
C THR A 353 2.86 -19.75 6.23
N PRO A 354 1.96 -19.50 7.19
CA PRO A 354 0.54 -19.31 6.87
C PRO A 354 0.33 -18.10 5.94
N LYS A 355 -0.51 -18.26 4.91
CA LYS A 355 -0.93 -17.15 4.05
C LYS A 355 -1.64 -16.08 4.88
N PRO A 356 -1.22 -14.81 4.83
CA PRO A 356 -1.99 -13.72 5.40
C PRO A 356 -3.42 -13.68 4.81
N GLY A 357 -4.41 -13.53 5.68
CA GLY A 357 -5.82 -13.60 5.32
C GLY A 357 -6.23 -12.66 4.19
N TYR A 358 -5.72 -11.42 4.22
CA TYR A 358 -6.05 -10.35 3.28
C TYR A 358 -5.34 -10.44 1.93
N LEU A 359 -4.40 -11.39 1.73
CA LEU A 359 -3.69 -11.57 0.46
C LEU A 359 -4.33 -12.68 -0.38
N THR A 360 -4.45 -12.48 -1.70
CA THR A 360 -4.77 -13.57 -2.62
C THR A 360 -3.62 -14.58 -2.68
N VAL A 361 -3.89 -15.83 -3.07
CA VAL A 361 -2.84 -16.85 -3.24
C VAL A 361 -1.76 -16.36 -4.20
N LYS A 362 -2.17 -15.72 -5.30
CA LYS A 362 -1.27 -15.10 -6.29
C LYS A 362 -0.39 -14.01 -5.66
N SER A 363 -0.99 -13.02 -4.98
CA SER A 363 -0.22 -11.91 -4.36
C SER A 363 0.73 -12.43 -3.28
N TRP A 364 0.31 -13.46 -2.53
CA TRP A 364 1.17 -14.10 -1.54
C TRP A 364 2.34 -14.85 -2.19
N ASP A 365 2.11 -15.54 -3.32
CA ASP A 365 3.15 -16.20 -4.11
C ASP A 365 4.15 -15.20 -4.68
N GLU A 366 3.66 -14.10 -5.27
CA GLU A 366 4.48 -12.99 -5.76
C GLU A 366 5.38 -12.43 -4.65
N ASN A 367 4.84 -12.19 -3.45
CA ASN A 367 5.63 -11.73 -2.30
C ASN A 367 6.74 -12.70 -1.91
N ARG A 368 6.48 -14.02 -1.86
CA ARG A 368 7.51 -15.01 -1.49
C ARG A 368 8.61 -15.12 -2.56
N ARG A 369 8.23 -15.06 -3.84
CA ARG A 369 9.20 -15.00 -4.95
C ARG A 369 10.08 -13.77 -4.85
N PHE A 370 9.47 -12.61 -4.55
CA PHE A 370 10.22 -11.37 -4.38
C PHE A 370 11.20 -11.44 -3.20
N THR A 371 10.79 -12.02 -2.06
CA THR A 371 11.71 -12.30 -0.94
C THR A 371 12.91 -13.14 -1.39
N PHE A 372 12.68 -14.20 -2.18
CA PHE A 372 13.78 -14.99 -2.72
C PHE A 372 14.68 -14.16 -3.65
N ALA A 373 14.12 -13.33 -4.54
CA ALA A 373 14.89 -12.47 -5.42
C ALA A 373 15.80 -11.51 -4.63
N GLN A 374 15.31 -10.89 -3.55
CA GLN A 374 16.10 -10.01 -2.68
C GLN A 374 17.26 -10.76 -2.00
N TYR A 375 17.02 -12.00 -1.56
CA TYR A 375 18.06 -12.78 -0.88
C TYR A 375 19.07 -13.36 -1.87
N ALA A 376 18.62 -13.75 -3.07
CA ALA A 376 19.49 -14.18 -4.15
C ALA A 376 20.40 -13.03 -4.62
N ASP A 377 19.88 -11.80 -4.71
CA ASP A 377 20.64 -10.59 -5.03
C ASP A 377 21.73 -10.31 -3.98
N THR A 378 21.38 -10.38 -2.68
CA THR A 378 22.36 -10.24 -1.59
C THR A 378 23.48 -11.29 -1.71
N TYR A 379 23.11 -12.55 -1.93
CA TYR A 379 24.07 -13.63 -2.06
C TYR A 379 24.96 -13.49 -3.30
N ALA A 380 24.41 -13.06 -4.43
CA ALA A 380 25.15 -12.81 -5.65
C ALA A 380 26.23 -11.74 -5.47
N VAL A 381 25.90 -10.61 -4.81
CA VAL A 381 26.89 -9.57 -4.49
C VAL A 381 28.06 -10.13 -3.66
N ILE A 382 27.76 -10.97 -2.67
CA ILE A 382 28.78 -11.56 -1.81
C ILE A 382 29.64 -12.59 -2.56
N LEU A 383 29.03 -13.41 -3.41
CA LEU A 383 29.76 -14.37 -4.27
C LEU A 383 30.76 -13.64 -5.17
N ASP A 384 30.34 -12.56 -5.82
CA ASP A 384 31.22 -11.74 -6.65
C ASP A 384 32.39 -11.13 -5.85
N LYS A 385 32.11 -10.58 -4.66
CA LYS A 385 33.15 -10.07 -3.75
C LYS A 385 34.11 -11.15 -3.25
N ARG A 386 33.68 -12.41 -3.24
CA ARG A 386 34.50 -13.59 -2.93
C ARG A 386 35.14 -14.22 -4.19
N ASN A 387 35.16 -13.47 -5.30
CA ASN A 387 35.77 -13.87 -6.56
C ASN A 387 35.09 -15.09 -7.21
N ASP A 388 33.76 -15.18 -7.08
CA ASP A 388 32.90 -16.17 -7.76
C ASP A 388 31.80 -15.49 -8.59
N PRO A 389 32.19 -14.77 -9.67
CA PRO A 389 31.24 -14.04 -10.51
C PRO A 389 30.33 -14.97 -11.35
N GLU A 390 30.72 -16.24 -11.56
CA GLU A 390 29.91 -17.22 -12.28
C GLU A 390 28.66 -17.58 -11.49
N ASN A 391 28.80 -17.97 -10.22
CA ASN A 391 27.63 -18.23 -9.38
C ASN A 391 26.86 -16.95 -9.04
N ALA A 392 27.54 -15.82 -8.90
CA ALA A 392 26.87 -14.53 -8.74
C ALA A 392 25.90 -14.25 -9.91
N ALA A 393 26.34 -14.43 -11.15
CA ALA A 393 25.49 -14.26 -12.32
C ALA A 393 24.28 -15.20 -12.33
N ILE A 394 24.42 -16.44 -11.86
CA ILE A 394 23.31 -17.42 -11.79
C ILE A 394 22.22 -16.97 -10.82
N PHE A 395 22.58 -16.61 -9.58
CA PHE A 395 21.61 -16.14 -8.60
C PHE A 395 20.99 -14.81 -9.01
N GLN A 396 21.79 -13.91 -9.57
CA GLN A 396 21.31 -12.62 -10.04
C GLN A 396 20.33 -12.77 -11.22
N ALA A 397 20.58 -13.71 -12.14
CA ALA A 397 19.65 -14.00 -13.24
C ALA A 397 18.27 -14.44 -12.72
N GLN A 398 18.23 -15.28 -11.67
CA GLN A 398 16.97 -15.70 -11.04
C GLN A 398 16.23 -14.51 -10.40
N ALA A 399 16.97 -13.61 -9.73
CA ALA A 399 16.39 -12.40 -9.16
C ALA A 399 15.78 -11.50 -10.26
N VAL A 400 16.52 -11.25 -11.34
CA VAL A 400 16.07 -10.47 -12.50
C VAL A 400 14.87 -11.10 -13.20
N GLU A 401 14.83 -12.43 -13.32
CA GLU A 401 13.69 -13.14 -13.92
C GLU A 401 12.42 -12.94 -13.08
N ILE A 402 12.52 -13.11 -11.76
CA ILE A 402 11.38 -12.93 -10.84
C ILE A 402 10.88 -11.49 -10.85
N THR A 403 11.78 -10.51 -10.85
CA THR A 403 11.42 -9.09 -10.92
C THR A 403 11.11 -8.63 -12.35
N LYS A 404 11.17 -9.53 -13.33
CA LYS A 404 10.93 -9.27 -14.77
C LYS A 404 11.85 -8.19 -15.37
N GLY A 405 12.93 -7.87 -14.68
CA GLY A 405 13.85 -6.78 -14.98
C GLY A 405 13.32 -5.40 -14.63
N GLU A 406 12.34 -5.27 -13.73
CA GLU A 406 11.79 -3.98 -13.27
C GLU A 406 12.67 -3.31 -12.20
N GLU A 407 13.63 -4.04 -11.60
CA GLU A 407 14.56 -3.53 -10.60
C GLU A 407 15.90 -3.12 -11.26
N ALA A 408 16.02 -1.85 -11.65
CA ALA A 408 17.17 -1.34 -12.41
C ALA A 408 18.54 -1.60 -11.74
N GLU A 409 18.61 -1.54 -10.40
CA GLU A 409 19.84 -1.85 -9.67
C GLU A 409 20.22 -3.34 -9.75
N MET A 410 19.24 -4.24 -9.69
CA MET A 410 19.47 -5.68 -9.87
C MET A 410 19.92 -5.99 -11.31
N ASN A 411 19.36 -5.28 -12.30
CA ASN A 411 19.78 -5.38 -13.70
C ASN A 411 21.23 -4.90 -13.90
N GLU A 412 21.63 -3.80 -13.24
CA GLU A 412 22.98 -3.27 -13.31
C GLU A 412 23.98 -4.26 -12.69
N ARG A 413 23.66 -4.85 -11.53
CA ARG A 413 24.48 -5.91 -10.93
C ARG A 413 24.61 -7.12 -11.85
N TYR A 414 23.50 -7.57 -12.44
CA TYR A 414 23.49 -8.70 -13.37
C TYR A 414 24.41 -8.47 -14.56
N THR A 415 24.24 -7.34 -15.25
CA THR A 415 25.06 -6.97 -16.41
C THR A 415 26.53 -6.76 -16.04
N GLY A 416 26.82 -6.30 -14.83
CA GLY A 416 28.17 -6.25 -14.28
C GLY A 416 28.80 -7.63 -14.09
N PHE A 417 28.06 -8.60 -13.53
CA PHE A 417 28.55 -9.98 -13.38
C PHE A 417 28.76 -10.67 -14.73
N LEU A 418 27.83 -10.49 -15.67
CA LEU A 418 27.94 -10.97 -17.04
C LEU A 418 29.20 -10.41 -17.75
N GLU A 419 29.56 -9.15 -17.50
CA GLU A 419 30.80 -8.56 -18.04
C GLU A 419 32.05 -9.26 -17.52
N LYS A 420 32.11 -9.49 -16.20
CA LYS A 420 33.26 -10.15 -15.55
C LYS A 420 33.50 -11.54 -16.10
N ILE A 421 32.43 -12.30 -16.36
CA ILE A 421 32.52 -13.66 -16.93
C ILE A 421 32.59 -13.67 -18.46
N LYS A 422 32.57 -12.50 -19.12
CA LYS A 422 32.56 -12.36 -20.58
C LYS A 422 31.40 -13.14 -21.23
N ALA A 423 30.22 -13.04 -20.63
CA ALA A 423 29.04 -13.74 -21.12
C ALA A 423 28.72 -13.32 -22.57
N PRO A 424 28.51 -14.28 -23.50
CA PRO A 424 28.30 -13.97 -24.91
C PRO A 424 26.98 -13.24 -25.17
N ASP A 425 26.01 -13.34 -24.26
CA ASP A 425 24.68 -12.74 -24.39
C ASP A 425 24.55 -11.36 -23.73
N LEU A 426 25.58 -10.85 -23.04
CA LEU A 426 25.55 -9.58 -22.30
C LEU A 426 24.99 -8.41 -23.14
N ARG A 427 25.45 -8.28 -24.38
CA ARG A 427 24.98 -7.23 -25.30
C ARG A 427 23.46 -7.32 -25.53
N TYR A 428 22.92 -8.52 -25.70
CA TYR A 428 21.48 -8.74 -25.89
C TYR A 428 20.69 -8.48 -24.62
N GLN A 429 21.23 -8.83 -23.44
CA GLN A 429 20.60 -8.50 -22.15
C GLN A 429 20.49 -6.97 -21.97
N LEU A 430 21.57 -6.24 -22.27
CA LEU A 430 21.60 -4.78 -22.23
C LEU A 430 20.57 -4.16 -23.17
N GLU A 431 20.47 -4.63 -24.42
CA GLU A 431 19.43 -4.18 -25.36
C GLU A 431 18.03 -4.42 -24.81
N GLY A 432 17.79 -5.58 -24.20
CA GLY A 432 16.53 -5.92 -23.57
C GLY A 432 16.14 -4.93 -22.47
N PHE A 433 17.06 -4.58 -21.58
CA PHE A 433 16.81 -3.60 -20.53
C PHE A 433 16.60 -2.19 -21.10
N ILE A 434 17.37 -1.78 -22.12
CA ILE A 434 17.21 -0.48 -22.75
C ILE A 434 15.82 -0.36 -23.39
N VAL A 435 15.39 -1.36 -24.16
CA VAL A 435 14.07 -1.38 -24.84
C VAL A 435 12.90 -1.41 -23.86
N LYS A 436 13.09 -1.98 -22.68
CA LYS A 436 12.11 -1.93 -21.58
C LYS A 436 12.13 -0.61 -20.80
N GLY A 437 13.10 0.28 -21.05
CA GLY A 437 13.30 1.49 -20.26
C GLY A 437 13.89 1.26 -18.86
N GLN A 438 14.44 0.07 -18.61
CA GLN A 438 14.94 -0.39 -17.30
C GLN A 438 16.47 -0.37 -17.21
N ALA A 439 17.14 0.27 -18.17
CA ALA A 439 18.59 0.42 -18.21
C ALA A 439 19.04 1.72 -17.55
N THR A 440 19.98 1.62 -16.62
CA THR A 440 20.71 2.74 -16.02
C THR A 440 21.70 3.34 -17.02
N SER A 441 22.21 4.54 -16.72
CA SER A 441 23.25 5.19 -17.54
C SER A 441 24.49 4.30 -17.70
N LYS A 442 24.89 3.57 -16.64
CA LYS A 442 26.04 2.65 -16.70
C LYS A 442 25.80 1.49 -17.65
N MET A 443 24.61 0.90 -17.63
CA MET A 443 24.24 -0.14 -18.60
C MET A 443 24.28 0.41 -20.04
N LYS A 444 23.78 1.62 -20.27
CA LYS A 444 23.85 2.26 -21.60
C LYS A 444 25.31 2.47 -22.04
N ASP A 445 26.19 2.91 -21.14
CA ASP A 445 27.61 3.06 -21.44
C ASP A 445 28.31 1.73 -21.73
N GLN A 446 27.95 0.67 -20.99
CA GLN A 446 28.42 -0.68 -21.23
C GLN A 446 27.98 -1.19 -22.62
N PHE A 447 26.72 -0.96 -22.98
CA PHE A 447 26.18 -1.26 -24.30
C PHE A 447 26.96 -0.53 -25.39
N LYS A 448 27.20 0.78 -25.25
CA LYS A 448 27.97 1.58 -26.22
C LYS A 448 29.36 0.99 -26.46
N LYS A 449 30.07 0.60 -25.41
CA LYS A 449 31.41 0.00 -25.51
C LYS A 449 31.38 -1.32 -26.29
N LEU A 450 30.45 -2.22 -25.95
CA LEU A 450 30.33 -3.53 -26.60
C LEU A 450 29.91 -3.39 -28.07
N TYR A 451 28.93 -2.53 -28.35
CA TYR A 451 28.43 -2.32 -29.70
C TYR A 451 29.49 -1.67 -30.61
N ALA A 452 30.25 -0.70 -30.11
CA ALA A 452 31.36 -0.09 -30.86
C ALA A 452 32.45 -1.11 -31.21
N ALA A 453 32.70 -2.10 -30.33
CA ALA A 453 33.68 -3.16 -30.57
C ALA A 453 33.27 -4.15 -31.67
N GLU A 454 32.01 -4.17 -32.10
CA GLU A 454 31.49 -4.97 -33.23
C GLU A 454 31.68 -4.27 -34.59
N ASP A 455 32.81 -3.59 -34.76
CA ASP A 455 33.18 -2.77 -35.92
C ASP A 455 32.16 -1.68 -36.28
N LYS A 456 31.52 -1.09 -35.26
CA LYS A 456 30.55 0.00 -35.43
C LYS A 456 31.22 1.35 -35.19
N SER A 457 30.88 2.34 -36.01
CA SER A 457 31.35 3.71 -35.76
C SER A 457 30.69 4.29 -34.51
N THR A 458 31.33 5.28 -33.87
CA THR A 458 30.73 6.04 -32.76
C THR A 458 29.36 6.61 -33.15
N ALA A 459 29.26 7.17 -34.35
CA ALA A 459 28.00 7.69 -34.88
C ALA A 459 26.93 6.58 -35.05
N GLY A 460 27.33 5.40 -35.53
CA GLY A 460 26.42 4.25 -35.65
C GLY A 460 25.94 3.72 -34.30
N THR A 461 26.82 3.75 -33.29
CA THR A 461 26.50 3.36 -31.91
C THR A 461 25.47 4.30 -31.28
N GLU A 462 25.71 5.61 -31.37
CA GLU A 462 24.77 6.61 -30.86
C GLU A 462 23.42 6.55 -31.59
N ALA A 463 23.43 6.37 -32.91
CA ALA A 463 22.21 6.24 -33.70
C ALA A 463 21.40 4.99 -33.33
N TYR A 464 22.07 3.86 -33.09
CA TYR A 464 21.40 2.62 -32.70
C TYR A 464 20.82 2.71 -31.28
N LEU A 465 21.60 3.23 -30.31
CA LEU A 465 21.10 3.45 -28.95
C LEU A 465 19.89 4.38 -28.96
N ALA A 466 19.94 5.50 -29.69
CA ALA A 466 18.80 6.41 -29.82
C ALA A 466 17.56 5.71 -30.41
N GLY A 467 17.77 4.74 -31.32
CA GLY A 467 16.72 3.87 -31.83
C GLY A 467 16.09 3.00 -30.74
N LEU A 468 16.89 2.36 -29.89
CA LEU A 468 16.41 1.56 -28.76
C LEU A 468 15.66 2.42 -27.74
N GLU A 469 16.18 3.59 -27.39
CA GLU A 469 15.55 4.53 -26.46
C GLU A 469 14.23 5.07 -27.01
N LYS A 470 14.13 5.26 -28.33
CA LYS A 470 12.87 5.59 -28.98
C LYS A 470 11.83 4.48 -28.82
N ILE A 471 12.24 3.21 -28.93
CA ILE A 471 11.35 2.06 -28.67
C ILE A 471 10.94 2.06 -27.20
N ALA A 472 11.88 2.27 -26.27
CA ALA A 472 11.61 2.35 -24.84
C ALA A 472 10.57 3.41 -24.51
N LYS A 473 10.73 4.63 -25.05
CA LYS A 473 9.78 5.73 -24.89
C LYS A 473 8.41 5.39 -25.47
N ALA A 474 8.35 4.68 -26.61
CA ALA A 474 7.09 4.23 -27.20
C ALA A 474 6.40 3.16 -26.34
N ASN A 475 7.16 2.21 -25.78
CA ASN A 475 6.66 1.19 -24.87
C ASN A 475 6.13 1.82 -23.57
N MET A 476 6.88 2.72 -22.95
CA MET A 476 6.45 3.48 -21.79
C MET A 476 5.18 4.27 -22.07
N LYS A 477 5.12 5.01 -23.20
CA LYS A 477 3.90 5.74 -23.59
C LYS A 477 2.70 4.79 -23.77
N LYS A 478 2.91 3.61 -24.36
CA LYS A 478 1.87 2.59 -24.53
C LYS A 478 1.39 2.04 -23.18
N GLU A 479 2.30 1.78 -22.25
CA GLU A 479 1.96 1.33 -20.90
C GLU A 479 1.18 2.41 -20.14
N ILE A 480 1.67 3.66 -20.15
CA ILE A 480 0.95 4.78 -19.53
C ILE A 480 -0.44 4.94 -20.15
N ALA A 481 -0.56 4.93 -21.48
CA ALA A 481 -1.85 4.99 -22.18
C ALA A 481 -2.79 3.84 -21.78
N SER A 482 -2.24 2.65 -21.52
CA SER A 482 -3.00 1.48 -21.03
C SER A 482 -3.56 1.68 -19.62
N LYS A 483 -3.01 2.61 -18.83
CA LYS A 483 -3.48 2.99 -17.49
C LYS A 483 -4.42 4.21 -17.53
N MET A 484 -4.71 4.75 -18.71
CA MET A 484 -5.56 5.93 -18.85
C MET A 484 -6.97 5.67 -18.31
N LEU A 485 -7.46 6.65 -17.55
CA LEU A 485 -8.79 6.73 -16.96
C LEU A 485 -9.72 7.61 -17.82
N ASP A 486 -11.03 7.50 -17.55
CA ASP A 486 -12.07 8.35 -18.14
C ASP A 486 -13.09 8.73 -17.05
N GLN A 487 -12.62 9.48 -16.04
CA GLN A 487 -13.42 9.83 -14.86
C GLN A 487 -13.62 11.35 -14.77
N PRO A 488 -14.81 11.87 -14.45
CA PRO A 488 -14.98 13.31 -14.20
C PRO A 488 -14.17 13.73 -12.96
N ALA A 489 -13.45 14.85 -13.04
CA ALA A 489 -12.79 15.42 -11.87
C ALA A 489 -13.82 16.11 -10.95
N PRO A 490 -13.68 15.99 -9.62
CA PRO A 490 -14.44 16.81 -8.67
C PRO A 490 -14.21 18.30 -8.92
N SER A 491 -15.29 19.09 -8.87
CA SER A 491 -15.18 20.55 -8.95
C SER A 491 -14.56 21.11 -7.67
N PHE A 492 -13.72 22.13 -7.80
CA PHE A 492 -13.22 22.90 -6.67
C PHE A 492 -13.11 24.39 -7.01
N GLN A 493 -13.10 25.20 -5.96
CA GLN A 493 -12.72 26.61 -5.97
C GLN A 493 -11.94 26.87 -4.69
N LEU A 494 -10.67 27.25 -4.83
CA LEU A 494 -9.75 27.48 -3.72
C LEU A 494 -9.07 28.84 -3.90
N LYS A 495 -8.52 29.37 -2.80
CA LYS A 495 -7.69 30.57 -2.84
C LYS A 495 -6.24 30.20 -3.08
N ASN A 496 -5.55 30.96 -3.93
CA ASN A 496 -4.10 30.85 -4.08
C ASN A 496 -3.35 31.66 -3.00
N LEU A 497 -2.01 31.62 -3.03
CA LEU A 497 -1.18 32.34 -2.05
C LEU A 497 -1.36 33.88 -2.08
N GLU A 498 -1.79 34.43 -3.22
CA GLU A 498 -2.11 35.85 -3.36
C GLU A 498 -3.56 36.18 -2.97
N GLY A 499 -4.36 35.19 -2.56
CA GLY A 499 -5.77 35.34 -2.15
C GLY A 499 -6.79 35.33 -3.29
N ASN A 500 -6.34 35.12 -4.53
CA ASN A 500 -7.21 35.04 -5.72
C ASN A 500 -7.94 33.69 -5.75
N ASP A 501 -9.20 33.71 -6.19
CA ASP A 501 -9.98 32.48 -6.39
C ASP A 501 -9.57 31.79 -7.69
N VAL A 502 -9.18 30.51 -7.59
CA VAL A 502 -8.88 29.62 -8.72
C VAL A 502 -9.86 28.46 -8.67
N SER A 503 -10.61 28.26 -9.76
CA SER A 503 -11.55 27.13 -9.88
C SER A 503 -11.16 26.19 -11.01
N LEU A 504 -11.52 24.92 -10.89
CA LEU A 504 -11.31 23.97 -11.98
C LEU A 504 -12.03 24.43 -13.27
N ALA A 505 -13.20 25.05 -13.14
CA ALA A 505 -13.95 25.60 -14.25
C ALA A 505 -13.18 26.70 -15.00
N SER A 506 -12.40 27.53 -14.29
CA SER A 506 -11.55 28.57 -14.91
C SER A 506 -10.38 28.02 -15.72
N LEU A 507 -10.04 26.74 -15.52
CA LEU A 507 -8.95 26.05 -16.22
C LEU A 507 -9.45 25.17 -17.38
N LYS A 508 -10.77 25.14 -17.65
CA LYS A 508 -11.36 24.36 -18.73
C LYS A 508 -10.75 24.75 -20.09
N GLY A 509 -10.54 23.77 -20.95
CA GLY A 509 -9.85 23.93 -22.23
C GLY A 509 -8.34 23.69 -22.15
N LYS A 510 -7.77 23.58 -20.94
CA LYS A 510 -6.37 23.21 -20.70
C LYS A 510 -6.27 21.80 -20.17
N VAL A 511 -5.15 21.14 -20.44
CA VAL A 511 -4.71 19.99 -19.64
C VAL A 511 -4.21 20.52 -18.30
N VAL A 512 -4.74 19.97 -17.20
CA VAL A 512 -4.45 20.46 -15.85
C VAL A 512 -3.72 19.38 -15.07
N VAL A 513 -2.53 19.70 -14.56
CA VAL A 513 -1.81 18.87 -13.60
C VAL A 513 -2.14 19.37 -12.20
N VAL A 514 -2.74 18.50 -11.40
CA VAL A 514 -3.09 18.75 -9.99
C VAL A 514 -2.14 17.95 -9.11
N ASP A 515 -1.40 18.59 -8.22
CA ASP A 515 -0.49 17.92 -7.27
C ASP A 515 -0.91 18.23 -5.82
N PHE A 516 -1.31 17.20 -5.08
CA PHE A 516 -1.67 17.32 -3.65
C PHE A 516 -0.45 17.12 -2.76
N TRP A 517 -0.19 18.06 -1.85
CA TRP A 517 1.04 18.07 -1.04
C TRP A 517 0.83 18.77 0.32
N ALA A 518 1.87 18.77 1.17
CA ALA A 518 1.95 19.52 2.43
C ALA A 518 3.41 19.84 2.79
N THR A 519 3.69 20.89 3.58
CA THR A 519 5.07 21.27 3.94
C THR A 519 5.80 20.22 4.80
N TRP A 520 5.07 19.45 5.61
CA TRP A 520 5.62 18.36 6.41
C TRP A 520 5.91 17.09 5.60
N CYS A 521 5.42 16.96 4.37
CA CYS A 521 5.55 15.76 3.55
C CYS A 521 6.95 15.65 2.91
N GLY A 522 7.78 14.74 3.42
CA GLY A 522 9.13 14.46 2.88
C GLY A 522 9.14 14.07 1.40
N PRO A 523 8.39 13.03 0.98
CA PRO A 523 8.33 12.60 -0.43
C PRO A 523 7.83 13.69 -1.39
N CYS A 524 6.88 14.53 -0.96
CA CYS A 524 6.39 15.65 -1.75
C CYS A 524 7.54 16.61 -2.10
N LYS A 525 8.29 17.04 -1.07
CA LYS A 525 9.46 17.91 -1.24
C LYS A 525 10.55 17.30 -2.12
N ALA A 526 10.76 15.98 -2.01
CA ALA A 526 11.69 15.26 -2.87
C ALA A 526 11.27 15.24 -4.35
N SER A 527 9.96 15.29 -4.64
CA SER A 527 9.43 15.30 -6.01
C SER A 527 9.45 16.69 -6.68
N PHE A 528 9.55 17.77 -5.90
CA PHE A 528 9.42 19.15 -6.41
C PHE A 528 10.47 19.57 -7.45
N PRO A 529 11.75 19.15 -7.38
CA PRO A 529 12.69 19.40 -8.48
C PRO A 529 12.18 18.87 -9.82
N GLY A 530 11.68 17.63 -9.85
CA GLY A 530 11.06 17.04 -11.04
C GLY A 530 9.80 17.79 -11.47
N MET A 531 8.91 18.14 -10.53
CA MET A 531 7.71 18.93 -10.84
C MET A 531 8.02 20.30 -11.46
N GLN A 532 9.03 21.00 -10.92
CA GLN A 532 9.48 22.30 -11.46
C GLN A 532 10.05 22.13 -12.87
N GLN A 533 10.84 21.09 -13.11
CA GLN A 533 11.37 20.81 -14.44
C GLN A 533 10.26 20.48 -15.44
N THR A 534 9.27 19.66 -15.06
CA THR A 534 8.09 19.40 -15.89
C THR A 534 7.33 20.69 -16.17
N LEU A 535 7.07 21.52 -15.16
CA LEU A 535 6.42 22.82 -15.34
C LEU A 535 7.18 23.69 -16.35
N ASN A 536 8.51 23.79 -16.21
CA ASN A 536 9.37 24.55 -17.12
C ASN A 536 9.29 24.04 -18.57
N ASN A 537 9.21 22.72 -18.77
CA ASN A 537 9.06 22.12 -20.11
C ASN A 537 7.76 22.55 -20.81
N TYR A 538 6.71 22.87 -20.05
CA TYR A 538 5.41 23.28 -20.56
C TYR A 538 5.09 24.77 -20.35
N GLU A 539 6.02 25.57 -19.83
CA GLU A 539 5.80 27.00 -19.51
C GLU A 539 5.31 27.81 -20.73
N LYS A 540 5.75 27.42 -21.93
CA LYS A 540 5.38 28.06 -23.20
C LYS A 540 4.12 27.49 -23.85
N ASP A 541 3.52 26.45 -23.30
CA ASP A 541 2.28 25.86 -23.83
C ASP A 541 1.06 26.44 -23.10
N PRO A 542 0.28 27.34 -23.72
CA PRO A 542 -0.88 27.96 -23.07
C PRO A 542 -2.01 26.95 -22.77
N ASN A 543 -1.94 25.74 -23.34
CA ASN A 543 -2.93 24.68 -23.16
C ASN A 543 -2.61 23.76 -21.97
N VAL A 544 -1.56 24.03 -21.20
CA VAL A 544 -1.21 23.26 -20.00
C VAL A 544 -1.21 24.19 -18.79
N ALA A 545 -1.75 23.72 -17.67
CA ALA A 545 -1.75 24.43 -16.40
C ALA A 545 -1.34 23.48 -15.26
N PHE A 546 -0.64 24.02 -14.28
CA PHE A 546 -0.25 23.31 -13.06
C PHE A 546 -0.90 23.99 -11.86
N VAL A 547 -1.46 23.20 -10.95
CA VAL A 547 -1.97 23.66 -9.65
C VAL A 547 -1.46 22.72 -8.56
N PHE A 548 -0.87 23.31 -7.52
CA PHE A 548 -0.30 22.59 -6.39
C PHE A 548 -1.21 22.82 -5.18
N ILE A 549 -2.03 21.84 -4.83
CA ILE A 549 -3.02 21.97 -3.77
C ILE A 549 -2.37 21.57 -2.44
N ASP A 550 -2.17 22.54 -1.57
CA ASP A 550 -1.71 22.35 -0.19
C ASP A 550 -2.88 21.85 0.66
N SER A 551 -2.76 20.61 1.13
CA SER A 551 -3.78 19.84 1.84
C SER A 551 -3.15 19.08 3.01
N TRP A 552 -3.95 18.72 4.00
CA TRP A 552 -3.50 18.09 5.26
C TRP A 552 -2.44 18.90 6.00
N GLU A 553 -2.38 20.21 5.75
CA GLU A 553 -1.39 21.08 6.36
C GLU A 553 -1.63 21.23 7.87
N ARG A 554 -0.53 21.31 8.62
CA ARG A 554 -0.47 21.30 10.08
C ARG A 554 0.04 22.65 10.60
N GLY A 555 -0.28 22.93 11.86
CA GLY A 555 0.07 24.18 12.53
C GLY A 555 -0.98 25.28 12.34
N ASP A 556 -0.77 26.40 13.03
CA ASP A 556 -1.78 27.46 13.17
C ASP A 556 -1.87 28.36 11.92
N ASP A 557 -0.73 28.69 11.29
CA ASP A 557 -0.67 29.57 10.12
C ASP A 557 -0.28 28.81 8.84
N LYS A 558 -1.22 27.99 8.35
CA LYS A 558 -1.03 27.12 7.17
C LYS A 558 -0.61 27.88 5.92
N LEU A 559 -1.25 29.03 5.65
CA LEU A 559 -0.98 29.87 4.47
C LEU A 559 0.47 30.36 4.48
N LYS A 560 0.92 30.92 5.61
CA LYS A 560 2.28 31.41 5.74
C LYS A 560 3.30 30.28 5.62
N ASN A 561 3.04 29.13 6.23
CA ASN A 561 3.93 27.97 6.16
C ASN A 561 4.14 27.51 4.70
N ALA A 562 3.07 27.38 3.93
CA ALA A 562 3.13 26.99 2.52
C ALA A 562 3.87 28.06 1.69
N ALA A 563 3.53 29.35 1.86
CA ALA A 563 4.16 30.45 1.13
C ALA A 563 5.67 30.55 1.40
N ASP A 564 6.09 30.51 2.67
CA ASP A 564 7.50 30.59 3.05
C ASP A 564 8.30 29.42 2.47
N PHE A 565 7.73 28.21 2.46
CA PHE A 565 8.39 27.04 1.91
C PHE A 565 8.64 27.17 0.41
N ILE A 566 7.61 27.58 -0.34
CA ILE A 566 7.64 27.67 -1.80
C ILE A 566 8.59 28.79 -2.25
N HIS A 567 8.44 29.98 -1.68
CA HIS A 567 9.30 31.12 -2.00
C HIS A 567 10.74 30.88 -1.54
N GLY A 568 10.95 30.30 -0.35
CA GLY A 568 12.28 30.02 0.18
C GLY A 568 13.08 29.00 -0.64
N LYS A 569 12.41 28.19 -1.47
CA LYS A 569 13.04 27.24 -2.40
C LYS A 569 13.08 27.73 -3.86
N GLY A 570 12.49 28.88 -4.15
CA GLY A 570 12.46 29.46 -5.50
C GLY A 570 11.55 28.70 -6.48
N TYR A 571 10.55 27.98 -5.98
CA TYR A 571 9.57 27.33 -6.86
C TYR A 571 8.56 28.33 -7.39
N THR A 572 8.15 28.16 -8.65
CA THR A 572 7.18 29.04 -9.34
C THR A 572 5.78 28.43 -9.36
N PHE A 573 5.44 27.68 -8.32
CA PHE A 573 4.22 26.89 -8.25
C PHE A 573 2.99 27.76 -8.00
N ASN A 574 1.93 27.56 -8.78
CA ASN A 574 0.62 28.12 -8.45
C ASN A 574 -0.02 27.27 -7.34
N VAL A 575 0.13 27.72 -6.11
CA VAL A 575 -0.27 26.97 -4.91
C VAL A 575 -1.67 27.39 -4.47
N LEU A 576 -2.56 26.42 -4.29
CA LEU A 576 -3.94 26.60 -3.82
C LEU A 576 -4.10 26.01 -2.42
N MET A 577 -4.80 26.70 -1.52
CA MET A 577 -4.94 26.28 -0.12
C MET A 577 -6.26 25.53 0.12
N ASP A 578 -6.20 24.23 0.37
CA ASP A 578 -7.32 23.36 0.74
C ASP A 578 -7.42 23.25 2.27
N THR A 579 -7.67 24.39 2.95
CA THR A 579 -7.49 24.52 4.40
C THR A 579 -8.36 23.59 5.27
N ASP A 580 -9.48 23.13 4.72
CA ASP A 580 -10.45 22.24 5.37
C ASP A 580 -10.39 20.78 4.84
N ASP A 581 -9.47 20.50 3.91
CA ASP A 581 -9.24 19.20 3.28
C ASP A 581 -10.46 18.63 2.53
N GLN A 582 -11.40 19.48 2.11
CA GLN A 582 -12.56 19.02 1.34
C GLN A 582 -12.16 18.62 -0.08
N VAL A 583 -11.25 19.36 -0.72
CA VAL A 583 -10.87 19.08 -2.11
C VAL A 583 -10.07 17.79 -2.20
N ILE A 584 -9.05 17.61 -1.37
CA ILE A 584 -8.29 16.35 -1.29
C ILE A 584 -9.18 15.14 -1.00
N GLY A 585 -10.18 15.31 -0.11
CA GLY A 585 -11.17 14.28 0.20
C GLY A 585 -12.07 13.95 -1.00
N SER A 586 -12.49 14.96 -1.76
CA SER A 586 -13.34 14.78 -2.94
C SER A 586 -12.65 14.02 -4.08
N PHE A 587 -11.32 14.17 -4.21
CA PHE A 587 -10.49 13.44 -5.16
C PHE A 587 -10.13 12.02 -4.71
N GLY A 588 -10.57 11.59 -3.51
CA GLY A 588 -10.28 10.25 -2.99
C GLY A 588 -8.78 10.01 -2.77
N VAL A 589 -8.06 11.06 -2.37
CA VAL A 589 -6.62 10.97 -2.09
C VAL A 589 -6.40 10.34 -0.72
N THR A 590 -5.57 9.31 -0.68
CA THR A 590 -5.28 8.49 0.52
C THR A 590 -3.83 8.60 1.00
N GLY A 591 -2.98 9.27 0.22
CA GLY A 591 -1.58 9.55 0.55
C GLY A 591 -1.06 10.72 -0.30
N ILE A 592 -0.01 11.40 0.16
CA ILE A 592 0.65 12.48 -0.58
C ILE A 592 2.14 12.18 -0.78
N PRO A 593 2.75 12.58 -1.91
CA PRO A 593 2.12 13.33 -3.02
C PRO A 593 1.15 12.46 -3.82
N THR A 594 0.08 13.06 -4.35
CA THR A 594 -0.79 12.42 -5.35
C THR A 594 -1.03 13.40 -6.49
N LYS A 595 -0.81 12.94 -7.72
CA LYS A 595 -0.88 13.75 -8.94
C LYS A 595 -2.03 13.27 -9.81
N PHE A 596 -2.82 14.21 -10.32
CA PHE A 596 -3.85 13.96 -11.33
C PHE A 596 -3.57 14.75 -12.59
N ILE A 597 -3.74 14.12 -13.74
CA ILE A 597 -3.65 14.77 -15.05
C ILE A 597 -5.06 14.79 -15.64
N LEU A 598 -5.59 15.99 -15.82
CA LEU A 598 -6.93 16.23 -16.36
C LEU A 598 -6.83 16.63 -17.83
N ASP A 599 -7.73 16.11 -18.67
CA ASP A 599 -7.87 16.59 -20.05
C ASP A 599 -8.56 17.96 -20.13
N LYS A 600 -8.67 18.48 -21.36
CA LYS A 600 -9.29 19.79 -21.66
C LYS A 600 -10.77 19.88 -21.26
N ASN A 601 -11.45 18.75 -21.09
CA ASN A 601 -12.84 18.68 -20.65
C ASN A 601 -12.97 18.54 -19.12
N GLY A 602 -11.85 18.48 -18.39
CA GLY A 602 -11.83 18.32 -16.94
C GLY A 602 -12.04 16.88 -16.49
N LYS A 603 -11.74 15.89 -17.35
CA LYS A 603 -11.75 14.48 -16.95
C LYS A 603 -10.35 14.05 -16.49
N ILE A 604 -10.29 13.33 -15.38
CA ILE A 604 -9.09 12.63 -14.91
C ILE A 604 -8.72 11.57 -15.94
N ARG A 605 -7.54 11.71 -16.54
CA ARG A 605 -6.93 10.73 -17.44
C ARG A 605 -5.86 9.90 -16.77
N PHE A 606 -5.17 10.45 -15.78
CA PHE A 606 -4.14 9.73 -15.04
C PHE A 606 -4.16 10.12 -13.56
N LYS A 607 -3.75 9.17 -12.71
CA LYS A 607 -3.52 9.31 -11.28
C LYS A 607 -2.19 8.64 -10.94
N SER A 608 -1.29 9.35 -10.27
CA SER A 608 -0.02 8.81 -9.77
C SER A 608 0.10 9.10 -8.28
N ILE A 609 0.44 8.09 -7.47
CA ILE A 609 0.52 8.18 -6.00
C ILE A 609 1.97 7.95 -5.58
N GLY A 610 2.49 8.84 -4.74
CA GLY A 610 3.84 8.77 -4.20
C GLY A 610 4.91 9.35 -5.13
N PHE A 611 6.16 9.03 -4.81
CA PHE A 611 7.33 9.42 -5.60
C PHE A 611 8.36 8.30 -5.53
N ALA A 612 8.75 7.77 -6.69
CA ALA A 612 9.66 6.62 -6.81
C ALA A 612 11.15 6.98 -6.63
N GLY A 613 11.48 8.21 -6.23
CA GLY A 613 12.86 8.61 -5.90
C GLY A 613 13.66 9.24 -7.04
N SER A 614 13.20 9.19 -8.29
CA SER A 614 13.89 9.75 -9.47
C SER A 614 13.14 10.94 -10.08
N SER A 615 13.78 12.11 -10.12
CA SER A 615 13.21 13.30 -10.76
C SER A 615 13.12 13.16 -12.28
N ASP A 616 14.13 12.56 -12.94
CA ASP A 616 14.12 12.39 -14.40
C ASP A 616 12.99 11.44 -14.84
N ALA A 617 12.83 10.31 -14.13
CA ALA A 617 11.74 9.38 -14.40
C ALA A 617 10.37 10.04 -14.19
N LEU A 618 10.22 10.87 -13.15
CA LEU A 618 9.00 11.64 -12.91
C LEU A 618 8.72 12.62 -14.07
N VAL A 619 9.74 13.31 -14.57
CA VAL A 619 9.60 14.26 -15.69
C VAL A 619 9.15 13.53 -16.95
N GLU A 620 9.73 12.37 -17.26
CA GLU A 620 9.36 11.56 -18.41
C GLU A 620 7.93 11.02 -18.30
N GLU A 621 7.57 10.47 -17.14
CA GLU A 621 6.23 9.94 -16.85
C GLU A 621 5.17 11.04 -16.99
N LEU A 622 5.33 12.16 -16.28
CA LEU A 622 4.38 13.27 -16.32
C LEU A 622 4.27 13.87 -17.72
N SER A 623 5.40 14.01 -18.44
CA SER A 623 5.36 14.52 -19.81
C SER A 623 4.57 13.60 -20.73
N ALA A 624 4.75 12.29 -20.62
CA ALA A 624 3.98 11.32 -21.39
C ALA A 624 2.47 11.38 -21.04
N MET A 625 2.12 11.50 -19.77
CA MET A 625 0.73 11.64 -19.32
C MET A 625 0.09 12.94 -19.84
N ILE A 626 0.80 14.07 -19.76
CA ILE A 626 0.33 15.38 -20.28
C ILE A 626 0.11 15.31 -21.79
N ASP A 627 1.07 14.77 -22.53
CA ASP A 627 0.95 14.63 -23.99
C ASP A 627 -0.23 13.72 -24.39
N LEU A 628 -0.39 12.58 -23.72
CA LEU A 628 -1.53 11.69 -23.94
C LEU A 628 -2.87 12.35 -23.59
N ALA A 629 -2.91 13.20 -22.55
CA ALA A 629 -4.11 13.96 -22.19
C ALA A 629 -4.42 15.07 -23.21
N LYS A 630 -3.41 15.65 -23.86
CA LYS A 630 -3.58 16.65 -24.93
C LYS A 630 -4.18 16.06 -26.20
N GLU A 631 -3.91 14.77 -26.46
CA GLU A 631 -4.46 14.00 -27.58
C GLU A 631 -5.94 13.66 -27.40
N GLN A 632 -6.50 13.90 -26.21
CA GLN A 632 -7.90 13.65 -25.93
C GLN A 632 -8.80 14.75 -26.49
N PRO A 633 -10.02 14.39 -26.93
CA PRO A 633 -10.96 15.31 -27.58
C PRO A 633 -11.37 16.47 -26.69
#